data_AF-A0A0Q4JZI9-F1
#
_entry.id   AF-A0A0Q4JZI9-F1
#
_cell.length_a   1.000
_cell.length_b   1.000
_cell.length_c   1.000
_cell.angle_alpha   90.00
_cell.angle_beta   90.00
_cell.angle_gamma   90.00
#
_symmetry.space_group_name_H-M   'P 1'
#
loop_
_entity.id
_entity.type
_entity.pdbx_description
1 polymer ?
#
loop_
_entity_poly.entity_id
_entity_poly.type
_entity_poly.pdbx_seq_one_letter_code
_entity_poly.pdbx_strand_id
1 'polypeptide(L)'
;MAVGSGSRAAASSAIAIGDSATASSTNNIAIGTGASATNAAVNFNAVAIGENSTSTGGTALGSASRAVEASTALGSGAKATVQNSIAIGVRDDFQTIASGDGSIAVGNAATATGLTSIAIGRQSTSAANGAIALGQSANASGIGALALGGATGGFLSPGASQATGAYSVALGGGDGSTVGGVVQSGARAAGANSVAIGTASVANSQSSTAVGYNNQVTGARSGAFGTGNVVTGTASYAVGDPNIINGDGTFVTGNDNTVNGPNTAGNGNRINVHGSNNILASTANASGSAVFGNTNTVNAQNAIVAGNGSTVTAAGGIVVGGGSSATAANALALGNAATASGTNGAAIGLNAVASGTSSAALGLTATASGANALAFGNNAQASGGGATAIGQNTNASAQAAVAIGTLARSSGLLGLAIGSGSIVTGDYGIAIGSDAQAPGTFGVAIGNTARALYDNSLALGAGSRTGTAAPTGVGYATGAAAPTSEVSIGRAGAERRITNVSAGAAATDAVNVSQLTGVQNQFAGVIGGTVNPDGTYTGPTYATTGGTTATTVQGAFDNYNTAITNTAAVANRGFDVTTAQTGTGTVTGTAIANVAPGARQTITAGNNIAIAQNGTDLTIATNPNLVADSLTTGGTVINTAGFTNGASTLGATGLTIAGGPSVTTAGINAGNQVIANVAAGVATTDAVNLGQLQAIGAVADNSVQYDDAAKTRTTLAGVASTDGGVTGGTDWCCCRQLGAV
;
A
#
# COMPACT_ATOMS: atom_id res chain seq x y z
N MET A 1 -72.75 93.08 -63.87
CA MET A 1 -71.95 94.33 -63.80
C MET A 1 -70.62 94.07 -64.47
N ALA A 2 -70.26 94.83 -65.51
CA ALA A 2 -68.98 94.72 -66.22
C ALA A 2 -68.28 96.09 -66.23
N VAL A 3 -67.04 96.18 -65.75
CA VAL A 3 -66.27 97.42 -65.62
C VAL A 3 -64.82 97.17 -66.01
N GLY A 4 -64.30 97.83 -67.06
CA GLY A 4 -62.93 97.62 -67.59
C GLY A 4 -62.92 97.24 -69.07
N SER A 5 -61.82 97.47 -69.77
CA SER A 5 -61.71 97.20 -71.22
C SER A 5 -61.73 95.69 -71.49
N GLY A 6 -62.61 95.23 -72.40
CA GLY A 6 -62.73 93.79 -72.71
C GLY A 6 -63.36 92.93 -71.60
N SER A 7 -63.87 93.53 -70.52
CA SER A 7 -64.56 92.81 -69.46
C SER A 7 -65.93 92.25 -69.92
N ARG A 8 -66.30 91.05 -69.44
CA ARG A 8 -67.52 90.33 -69.86
C ARG A 8 -68.25 89.71 -68.67
N ALA A 9 -69.46 90.18 -68.37
CA ALA A 9 -70.39 89.53 -67.44
C ALA A 9 -71.58 88.96 -68.23
N ALA A 10 -71.63 87.64 -68.41
CA ALA A 10 -72.49 86.99 -69.41
C ALA A 10 -73.86 86.50 -68.89
N ALA A 11 -74.14 86.64 -67.60
CA ALA A 11 -75.36 86.13 -66.96
C ALA A 11 -75.85 87.01 -65.80
N SER A 12 -77.01 86.69 -65.24
CA SER A 12 -77.62 87.42 -64.11
C SER A 12 -76.74 87.40 -62.86
N SER A 13 -76.65 88.52 -62.14
CA SER A 13 -75.84 88.66 -60.91
C SER A 13 -74.34 88.37 -61.09
N ALA A 14 -73.83 88.31 -62.32
CA ALA A 14 -72.41 88.19 -62.59
C ALA A 14 -71.69 89.53 -62.44
N ILE A 15 -70.51 89.54 -61.83
CA ILE A 15 -69.64 90.70 -61.59
C ILE A 15 -68.32 90.47 -62.31
N ALA A 16 -67.96 91.34 -63.25
CA ALA A 16 -66.67 91.37 -63.94
C ALA A 16 -66.05 92.77 -63.80
N ILE A 17 -64.93 92.91 -63.10
CA ILE A 17 -64.27 94.21 -62.85
C ILE A 17 -62.78 94.07 -63.16
N GLY A 18 -62.22 94.88 -64.07
CA GLY A 18 -60.83 94.82 -64.53
C GLY A 18 -60.71 94.53 -66.03
N ASP A 19 -59.57 94.85 -66.63
CA ASP A 19 -59.35 94.64 -68.06
C ASP A 19 -59.37 93.15 -68.40
N SER A 20 -60.15 92.74 -69.41
CA SER A 20 -60.36 91.34 -69.83
C SER A 20 -60.94 90.40 -68.75
N ALA A 21 -61.50 90.94 -67.66
CA ALA A 21 -62.15 90.12 -66.63
C ALA A 21 -63.42 89.45 -67.17
N THR A 22 -63.60 88.15 -66.96
CA THR A 22 -64.72 87.37 -67.52
C THR A 22 -65.48 86.61 -66.44
N ALA A 23 -66.78 86.89 -66.27
CA ALA A 23 -67.70 86.15 -65.42
C ALA A 23 -68.82 85.54 -66.29
N SER A 24 -68.76 84.23 -66.53
CA SER A 24 -69.52 83.57 -67.62
C SER A 24 -70.90 83.02 -67.22
N SER A 25 -71.24 83.00 -65.93
CA SER A 25 -72.45 82.34 -65.42
C SER A 25 -73.04 83.09 -64.22
N THR A 26 -74.25 82.70 -63.82
CA THR A 26 -75.01 83.38 -62.76
C THR A 26 -74.25 83.39 -61.43
N ASN A 27 -74.23 84.52 -60.72
CA ASN A 27 -73.54 84.73 -59.43
C ASN A 27 -72.01 84.62 -59.46
N ASN A 28 -71.38 84.60 -60.64
CA ASN A 28 -69.91 84.57 -60.73
C ASN A 28 -69.30 85.95 -60.49
N ILE A 29 -68.15 85.97 -59.83
CA ILE A 29 -67.39 87.18 -59.51
C ILE A 29 -65.99 87.04 -60.10
N ALA A 30 -65.62 87.91 -61.04
CA ALA A 30 -64.29 88.04 -61.62
C ALA A 30 -63.79 89.47 -61.39
N ILE A 31 -62.74 89.67 -60.58
CA ILE A 31 -62.23 91.00 -60.23
C ILE A 31 -60.70 91.01 -60.38
N GLY A 32 -60.16 91.80 -61.30
CA GLY A 32 -58.73 91.91 -61.63
C GLY A 32 -58.48 91.76 -63.13
N THR A 33 -57.34 92.27 -63.60
CA THR A 33 -56.95 92.15 -65.02
C THR A 33 -56.79 90.68 -65.41
N GLY A 34 -57.50 90.22 -66.44
CA GLY A 34 -57.46 88.83 -66.92
C GLY A 34 -58.14 87.80 -66.00
N ALA A 35 -58.82 88.22 -64.93
CA ALA A 35 -59.52 87.29 -64.03
C ALA A 35 -60.68 86.55 -64.75
N SER A 36 -60.81 85.24 -64.59
CA SER A 36 -61.83 84.43 -65.27
C SER A 36 -62.60 83.54 -64.28
N ALA A 37 -63.90 83.76 -64.15
CA ALA A 37 -64.84 82.99 -63.35
C ALA A 37 -65.89 82.30 -64.24
N THR A 38 -65.86 80.98 -64.27
CA THR A 38 -66.74 80.11 -65.07
C THR A 38 -67.38 79.07 -64.16
N ASN A 39 -68.61 78.64 -64.44
CA ASN A 39 -69.19 77.52 -63.68
C ASN A 39 -68.55 76.20 -64.11
N ALA A 40 -68.36 75.30 -63.15
CA ALA A 40 -68.17 73.89 -63.45
C ALA A 40 -69.48 73.24 -63.93
N ALA A 41 -69.40 71.99 -64.41
CA ALA A 41 -70.55 71.22 -64.88
C ALA A 41 -71.69 71.08 -63.83
N VAL A 42 -71.40 71.33 -62.55
CA VAL A 42 -72.28 71.15 -61.38
C VAL A 42 -72.80 72.46 -60.73
N ASN A 43 -72.84 73.58 -61.46
CA ASN A 43 -73.45 74.85 -61.01
C ASN A 43 -72.91 75.46 -59.69
N PHE A 44 -71.66 75.21 -59.32
CA PHE A 44 -71.02 75.98 -58.25
C PHE A 44 -70.71 77.41 -58.71
N ASN A 45 -71.01 78.40 -57.87
CA ASN A 45 -70.63 79.79 -58.12
C ASN A 45 -69.10 79.91 -58.13
N ALA A 46 -68.56 80.68 -59.08
CA ALA A 46 -67.14 80.90 -59.23
C ALA A 46 -66.75 82.31 -58.77
N VAL A 47 -65.75 82.40 -57.90
CA VAL A 47 -65.11 83.65 -57.48
C VAL A 47 -63.65 83.63 -57.91
N ALA A 48 -63.23 84.58 -58.73
CA ALA A 48 -61.86 84.80 -59.19
C ALA A 48 -61.49 86.26 -58.91
N ILE A 49 -60.62 86.52 -57.93
CA ILE A 49 -60.22 87.88 -57.53
C ILE A 49 -58.70 87.96 -57.55
N GLY A 50 -58.12 88.80 -58.39
CA GLY A 50 -56.67 88.95 -58.60
C GLY A 50 -56.31 88.91 -60.08
N GLU A 51 -55.15 89.49 -60.42
CA GLU A 51 -54.64 89.47 -61.80
C GLU A 51 -54.47 88.02 -62.30
N ASN A 52 -54.97 87.70 -63.50
CA ASN A 52 -54.92 86.37 -64.11
C ASN A 52 -55.43 85.22 -63.22
N SER A 53 -56.28 85.52 -62.23
CA SER A 53 -56.93 84.50 -61.40
C SER A 53 -57.97 83.72 -62.21
N THR A 54 -58.09 82.42 -61.96
CA THR A 54 -59.00 81.54 -62.69
C THR A 54 -59.83 80.70 -61.73
N SER A 55 -61.14 80.72 -61.88
CA SER A 55 -62.05 79.89 -61.12
C SER A 55 -63.04 79.19 -62.05
N THR A 56 -63.13 77.86 -61.93
CA THR A 56 -64.12 77.02 -62.59
C THR A 56 -65.01 76.37 -61.52
N GLY A 57 -65.95 77.13 -60.95
CA GLY A 57 -66.84 76.68 -59.89
C GLY A 57 -66.21 76.56 -58.49
N GLY A 58 -65.25 77.43 -58.13
CA GLY A 58 -64.63 77.49 -56.81
C GLY A 58 -64.25 78.92 -56.38
N THR A 59 -63.37 79.06 -55.40
CA THR A 59 -62.91 80.37 -54.87
C THR A 59 -61.42 80.55 -55.10
N ALA A 60 -61.02 81.43 -56.02
CA ALA A 60 -59.64 81.78 -56.32
C ALA A 60 -59.39 83.27 -55.98
N LEU A 61 -58.62 83.54 -54.93
CA LEU A 61 -58.29 84.89 -54.46
C LEU A 61 -56.76 85.05 -54.47
N GLY A 62 -56.20 85.96 -55.26
CA GLY A 62 -54.76 86.21 -55.42
C GLY A 62 -54.34 86.24 -56.89
N SER A 63 -53.21 86.89 -57.20
CA SER A 63 -52.66 86.90 -58.56
C SER A 63 -52.31 85.48 -59.01
N ALA A 64 -52.62 85.12 -60.26
CA ALA A 64 -52.41 83.81 -60.86
C ALA A 64 -52.98 82.61 -60.06
N SER A 65 -53.92 82.87 -59.15
CA SER A 65 -54.57 81.81 -58.36
C SER A 65 -55.54 80.99 -59.24
N ARG A 66 -55.70 79.70 -58.93
CA ARG A 66 -56.57 78.80 -59.69
C ARG A 66 -57.41 77.90 -58.79
N ALA A 67 -58.74 77.93 -58.95
CA ALA A 67 -59.68 77.04 -58.29
C ALA A 67 -60.59 76.30 -59.30
N VAL A 68 -61.01 75.09 -58.97
CA VAL A 68 -61.85 74.19 -59.78
C VAL A 68 -62.79 73.43 -58.85
N GLU A 69 -64.09 73.42 -59.12
CA GLU A 69 -65.10 72.54 -58.51
C GLU A 69 -65.10 72.48 -56.96
N ALA A 70 -65.80 73.42 -56.32
CA ALA A 70 -65.90 73.52 -54.86
C ALA A 70 -64.55 73.63 -54.12
N SER A 71 -63.47 73.98 -54.85
CA SER A 71 -62.14 74.16 -54.27
C SER A 71 -61.87 75.62 -53.88
N THR A 72 -60.83 75.80 -53.06
CA THR A 72 -60.45 77.09 -52.49
C THR A 72 -58.95 77.34 -52.70
N ALA A 73 -58.58 78.34 -53.49
CA ALA A 73 -57.23 78.81 -53.71
C ALA A 73 -57.07 80.25 -53.18
N LEU A 74 -56.30 80.44 -52.09
CA LEU A 74 -56.04 81.74 -51.47
C LEU A 74 -54.56 82.12 -51.55
N GLY A 75 -54.34 83.34 -52.01
CA GLY A 75 -53.07 84.03 -52.23
C GLY A 75 -52.38 83.71 -53.56
N SER A 76 -51.29 84.45 -53.79
CA SER A 76 -50.61 84.53 -55.08
C SER A 76 -50.03 83.19 -55.53
N GLY A 77 -50.36 82.75 -56.75
CA GLY A 77 -49.90 81.49 -57.33
C GLY A 77 -50.49 80.21 -56.71
N ALA A 78 -51.48 80.31 -55.81
CA ALA A 78 -52.13 79.15 -55.20
C ALA A 78 -53.03 78.41 -56.23
N LYS A 79 -52.94 77.07 -56.28
CA LYS A 79 -53.62 76.23 -57.27
C LYS A 79 -54.35 75.06 -56.60
N ALA A 80 -55.67 75.18 -56.47
CA ALA A 80 -56.58 74.13 -56.03
C ALA A 80 -57.30 73.54 -57.27
N THR A 81 -56.70 72.54 -57.89
CA THR A 81 -56.97 72.17 -59.30
C THR A 81 -58.00 71.08 -59.52
N VAL A 82 -58.53 70.51 -58.43
CA VAL A 82 -59.48 69.41 -58.44
C VAL A 82 -60.53 69.60 -57.35
N GLN A 83 -61.56 68.75 -57.37
CA GLN A 83 -62.70 68.85 -56.47
C GLN A 83 -62.29 68.91 -54.99
N ASN A 84 -62.98 69.75 -54.20
CA ASN A 84 -62.83 69.86 -52.74
C ASN A 84 -61.40 70.19 -52.24
N SER A 85 -60.50 70.62 -53.12
CA SER A 85 -59.11 70.91 -52.75
C SER A 85 -58.96 72.31 -52.11
N ILE A 86 -57.96 72.48 -51.24
CA ILE A 86 -57.66 73.76 -50.59
C ILE A 86 -56.18 74.08 -50.78
N ALA A 87 -55.86 75.20 -51.43
CA ALA A 87 -54.50 75.71 -51.59
C ALA A 87 -54.40 77.11 -50.98
N ILE A 88 -53.54 77.34 -49.98
CA ILE A 88 -53.37 78.64 -49.31
C ILE A 88 -51.87 78.99 -49.25
N GLY A 89 -51.43 80.07 -49.92
CA GLY A 89 -50.01 80.46 -49.97
C GLY A 89 -49.79 81.91 -50.44
N VAL A 90 -48.59 82.47 -50.23
CA VAL A 90 -48.38 83.94 -50.26
C VAL A 90 -47.32 84.45 -51.25
N ARG A 91 -46.86 83.68 -52.25
CA ARG A 91 -45.84 84.15 -53.23
C ARG A 91 -45.97 83.51 -54.61
N ASP A 92 -45.75 84.30 -55.66
CA ASP A 92 -45.82 83.88 -57.07
C ASP A 92 -44.67 82.96 -57.50
N ASP A 93 -43.47 83.14 -56.92
CA ASP A 93 -42.26 82.42 -57.32
C ASP A 93 -42.35 80.91 -57.09
N PHE A 94 -43.16 80.46 -56.13
CA PHE A 94 -43.34 79.05 -55.80
C PHE A 94 -44.79 78.74 -55.47
N GLN A 95 -45.41 77.95 -56.36
CA GLN A 95 -46.83 77.66 -56.32
C GLN A 95 -47.19 76.75 -55.14
N THR A 96 -48.29 77.07 -54.48
CA THR A 96 -48.93 76.17 -53.52
C THR A 96 -49.95 75.34 -54.28
N ILE A 97 -49.80 74.02 -54.31
CA ILE A 97 -50.55 73.15 -55.22
C ILE A 97 -51.34 72.12 -54.41
N ALA A 98 -52.66 72.16 -54.54
CA ALA A 98 -53.57 71.10 -54.12
C ALA A 98 -54.21 70.49 -55.38
N SER A 99 -53.83 69.26 -55.71
CA SER A 99 -54.19 68.58 -56.97
C SER A 99 -54.71 67.16 -56.80
N GLY A 100 -54.76 66.64 -55.56
CA GLY A 100 -55.56 65.47 -55.23
C GLY A 100 -56.96 65.87 -54.75
N ASP A 101 -57.98 65.07 -55.06
CA ASP A 101 -59.35 65.35 -54.60
C ASP A 101 -59.39 65.38 -53.07
N GLY A 102 -60.02 66.41 -52.49
CA GLY A 102 -60.02 66.65 -51.04
C GLY A 102 -58.66 66.96 -50.42
N SER A 103 -57.64 67.31 -51.22
CA SER A 103 -56.30 67.63 -50.71
C SER A 103 -56.20 69.04 -50.14
N ILE A 104 -55.32 69.23 -49.16
CA ILE A 104 -55.07 70.51 -48.48
C ILE A 104 -53.59 70.85 -48.56
N ALA A 105 -53.24 71.95 -49.22
CA ALA A 105 -51.89 72.51 -49.29
C ALA A 105 -51.87 73.91 -48.66
N VAL A 106 -51.15 74.10 -47.56
CA VAL A 106 -51.08 75.39 -46.84
C VAL A 106 -49.61 75.76 -46.58
N GLY A 107 -49.19 76.91 -47.09
CA GLY A 107 -47.83 77.44 -46.96
C GLY A 107 -47.12 77.58 -48.30
N ASN A 108 -46.15 78.47 -48.37
CA ASN A 108 -45.41 78.75 -49.60
C ASN A 108 -44.73 77.46 -50.14
N ALA A 109 -44.95 77.16 -51.43
CA ALA A 109 -44.45 75.96 -52.10
C ALA A 109 -44.97 74.62 -51.51
N ALA A 110 -46.04 74.63 -50.71
CA ALA A 110 -46.64 73.38 -50.23
C ALA A 110 -47.34 72.64 -51.37
N THR A 111 -47.17 71.33 -51.45
CA THR A 111 -47.69 70.49 -52.54
C THR A 111 -48.43 69.28 -51.99
N ALA A 112 -49.73 69.20 -52.22
CA ALA A 112 -50.59 68.07 -51.89
C ALA A 112 -51.18 67.49 -53.20
N THR A 113 -50.65 66.37 -53.67
CA THR A 113 -51.05 65.75 -54.95
C THR A 113 -51.82 64.44 -54.79
N GLY A 114 -51.77 63.83 -53.60
CA GLY A 114 -52.50 62.61 -53.31
C GLY A 114 -53.97 62.87 -52.97
N LEU A 115 -54.82 61.86 -53.21
CA LEU A 115 -56.22 61.87 -52.75
C LEU A 115 -56.26 62.08 -51.23
N THR A 116 -57.10 63.01 -50.76
CA THR A 116 -57.28 63.40 -49.35
C THR A 116 -55.97 63.68 -48.61
N SER A 117 -54.93 64.14 -49.32
CA SER A 117 -53.60 64.36 -48.75
C SER A 117 -53.47 65.77 -48.17
N ILE A 118 -52.65 65.92 -47.12
CA ILE A 118 -52.48 67.19 -46.40
C ILE A 118 -50.99 67.57 -46.41
N ALA A 119 -50.66 68.75 -46.91
CA ALA A 119 -49.34 69.36 -46.85
C ALA A 119 -49.44 70.74 -46.19
N ILE A 120 -48.92 70.89 -44.97
CA ILE A 120 -48.93 72.16 -44.24
C ILE A 120 -47.51 72.54 -43.83
N GLY A 121 -47.05 73.70 -44.27
CA GLY A 121 -45.71 74.23 -44.02
C GLY A 121 -44.99 74.57 -45.32
N ARG A 122 -44.02 75.49 -45.23
CA ARG A 122 -43.21 75.93 -46.38
C ARG A 122 -42.52 74.73 -47.04
N GLN A 123 -42.69 74.53 -48.34
CA GLN A 123 -42.14 73.37 -49.11
C GLN A 123 -42.56 71.98 -48.60
N SER A 124 -43.61 71.87 -47.79
CA SER A 124 -44.13 70.56 -47.40
C SER A 124 -44.67 69.82 -48.64
N THR A 125 -44.44 68.52 -48.71
CA THR A 125 -44.88 67.69 -49.84
C THR A 125 -45.65 66.48 -49.34
N SER A 126 -46.89 66.33 -49.77
CA SER A 126 -47.74 65.18 -49.54
C SER A 126 -48.17 64.58 -50.88
N ALA A 127 -47.37 63.61 -51.35
CA ALA A 127 -47.42 63.16 -52.75
C ALA A 127 -48.39 62.00 -53.01
N ALA A 128 -48.71 61.21 -51.98
CA ALA A 128 -49.48 59.97 -52.09
C ALA A 128 -50.84 60.04 -51.37
N ASN A 129 -51.73 59.11 -51.70
CA ASN A 129 -53.09 59.06 -51.17
C ASN A 129 -53.08 58.93 -49.64
N GLY A 130 -53.86 59.76 -48.95
CA GLY A 130 -53.97 59.79 -47.49
C GLY A 130 -52.69 60.22 -46.76
N ALA A 131 -51.67 60.73 -47.47
CA ALA A 131 -50.44 61.17 -46.85
C ALA A 131 -50.60 62.53 -46.14
N ILE A 132 -49.87 62.73 -45.04
CA ILE A 132 -49.92 63.94 -44.23
C ILE A 132 -48.48 64.41 -43.99
N ALA A 133 -48.14 65.60 -44.48
CA ALA A 133 -46.86 66.26 -44.29
C ALA A 133 -47.05 67.59 -43.55
N LEU A 134 -46.51 67.70 -42.34
CA LEU A 134 -46.66 68.87 -41.46
C LEU A 134 -45.28 69.39 -41.02
N GLY A 135 -44.95 70.61 -41.40
CA GLY A 135 -43.69 71.29 -41.09
C GLY A 135 -42.92 71.71 -42.34
N GLN A 136 -41.94 72.58 -42.16
CA GLN A 136 -41.11 73.06 -43.26
C GLN A 136 -40.36 71.91 -43.94
N SER A 137 -40.55 71.75 -45.25
CA SER A 137 -39.90 70.73 -46.07
C SER A 137 -40.24 69.28 -45.68
N ALA A 138 -41.24 69.06 -44.82
CA ALA A 138 -41.70 67.70 -44.47
C ALA A 138 -42.18 66.97 -45.73
N ASN A 139 -41.81 65.70 -45.89
CA ASN A 139 -42.11 64.92 -47.09
C ASN A 139 -42.82 63.62 -46.71
N ALA A 140 -44.09 63.51 -47.07
CA ALA A 140 -44.88 62.28 -47.00
C ALA A 140 -45.20 61.81 -48.43
N SER A 141 -44.44 60.83 -48.93
CA SER A 141 -44.58 60.31 -50.30
C SER A 141 -45.05 58.85 -50.37
N GLY A 142 -45.14 58.17 -49.22
CA GLY A 142 -45.79 56.87 -49.13
C GLY A 142 -47.31 56.99 -48.97
N ILE A 143 -48.06 56.00 -49.47
CA ILE A 143 -49.52 55.91 -49.26
C ILE A 143 -49.81 55.86 -47.76
N GLY A 144 -50.70 56.72 -47.25
CA GLY A 144 -51.04 56.79 -45.82
C GLY A 144 -49.86 57.16 -44.91
N ALA A 145 -48.80 57.76 -45.44
CA ALA A 145 -47.62 58.13 -44.67
C ALA A 145 -47.85 59.43 -43.87
N LEU A 146 -47.25 59.52 -42.68
CA LEU A 146 -47.29 60.70 -41.82
C LEU A 146 -45.86 61.22 -41.59
N ALA A 147 -45.57 62.42 -42.10
CA ALA A 147 -44.34 63.16 -41.82
C ALA A 147 -44.67 64.40 -40.98
N LEU A 148 -44.19 64.46 -39.73
CA LEU A 148 -44.38 65.60 -38.83
C LEU A 148 -43.02 66.08 -38.31
N GLY A 149 -42.68 67.33 -38.59
CA GLY A 149 -41.43 67.95 -38.16
C GLY A 149 -40.72 68.61 -39.33
N GLY A 150 -40.43 69.90 -39.18
CA GLY A 150 -39.76 70.70 -40.20
C GLY A 150 -38.26 70.85 -39.97
N ALA A 151 -37.55 71.21 -41.04
CA ALA A 151 -36.20 71.74 -40.90
C ALA A 151 -36.25 73.16 -40.32
N THR A 152 -35.21 73.58 -39.60
CA THR A 152 -34.98 75.00 -39.24
C THR A 152 -33.96 75.68 -40.18
N GLY A 153 -33.28 74.90 -41.02
CA GLY A 153 -32.35 75.37 -42.04
C GLY A 153 -33.03 75.86 -43.33
N GLY A 154 -32.24 76.56 -44.16
CA GLY A 154 -32.68 77.16 -45.42
C GLY A 154 -33.27 76.17 -46.45
N PHE A 155 -33.62 76.70 -47.62
CA PHE A 155 -34.18 75.95 -48.75
C PHE A 155 -33.36 74.68 -49.02
N LEU A 156 -33.98 73.48 -48.97
CA LEU A 156 -33.39 72.14 -49.21
C LEU A 156 -32.63 71.46 -48.04
N SER A 157 -32.94 71.76 -46.78
CA SER A 157 -32.25 71.11 -45.65
C SER A 157 -32.65 69.65 -45.41
N PRO A 158 -31.68 68.74 -45.15
CA PRO A 158 -31.93 67.34 -44.73
C PRO A 158 -32.59 67.22 -43.34
N GLY A 159 -32.89 68.34 -42.68
CA GLY A 159 -33.49 68.42 -41.34
C GLY A 159 -34.99 68.12 -41.28
N ALA A 160 -35.70 67.98 -42.40
CA ALA A 160 -37.14 67.74 -42.35
C ALA A 160 -37.48 66.25 -42.21
N SER A 161 -38.64 65.97 -41.60
CA SER A 161 -39.18 64.61 -41.49
C SER A 161 -39.51 64.03 -42.88
N GLN A 162 -39.20 62.75 -43.08
CA GLN A 162 -39.34 62.03 -44.35
C GLN A 162 -40.04 60.69 -44.15
N ALA A 163 -41.29 60.59 -44.58
CA ALA A 163 -42.10 59.36 -44.56
C ALA A 163 -42.36 58.91 -46.02
N THR A 164 -41.45 58.09 -46.57
CA THR A 164 -41.49 57.68 -47.97
C THR A 164 -42.05 56.26 -48.17
N GLY A 165 -42.07 55.45 -47.10
CA GLY A 165 -42.68 54.11 -47.13
C GLY A 165 -44.21 54.15 -47.03
N ALA A 166 -44.90 53.17 -47.62
CA ALA A 166 -46.34 53.02 -47.43
C ALA A 166 -46.67 52.78 -45.93
N TYR A 167 -47.67 53.48 -45.41
CA TYR A 167 -48.09 53.47 -44.01
C TYR A 167 -46.94 53.78 -43.02
N SER A 168 -45.95 54.56 -43.47
CA SER A 168 -44.81 54.94 -42.65
C SER A 168 -45.09 56.17 -41.80
N VAL A 169 -44.43 56.27 -40.64
CA VAL A 169 -44.58 57.38 -39.70
C VAL A 169 -43.21 57.95 -39.39
N ALA A 170 -42.96 59.21 -39.75
CA ALA A 170 -41.74 59.95 -39.45
C ALA A 170 -42.10 61.17 -38.59
N LEU A 171 -41.72 61.16 -37.31
CA LEU A 171 -42.02 62.23 -36.36
C LEU A 171 -40.71 62.79 -35.80
N GLY A 172 -40.35 64.01 -36.15
CA GLY A 172 -39.14 64.67 -35.63
C GLY A 172 -38.46 65.53 -36.69
N GLY A 173 -38.21 66.79 -36.34
CA GLY A 173 -37.40 67.71 -37.13
C GLY A 173 -35.93 67.69 -36.71
N GLY A 174 -35.11 68.32 -37.51
CA GLY A 174 -33.69 68.53 -37.30
C GLY A 174 -33.25 69.86 -37.90
N ASP A 175 -32.14 70.40 -37.41
CA ASP A 175 -31.61 71.67 -37.87
C ASP A 175 -30.54 71.53 -38.97
N GLY A 176 -30.18 70.28 -39.33
CA GLY A 176 -29.12 69.99 -40.29
C GLY A 176 -27.71 70.25 -39.77
N SER A 177 -27.55 70.63 -38.50
CA SER A 177 -26.24 70.75 -37.86
C SER A 177 -25.60 69.38 -37.67
N THR A 178 -24.30 69.33 -37.38
CA THR A 178 -23.63 68.09 -36.99
C THR A 178 -23.25 68.19 -35.52
N VAL A 179 -23.83 67.33 -34.68
CA VAL A 179 -23.54 67.24 -33.25
C VAL A 179 -23.00 65.86 -32.96
N GLY A 180 -21.78 65.79 -32.39
CA GLY A 180 -21.14 64.50 -32.09
C GLY A 180 -20.91 63.61 -33.32
N GLY A 181 -20.65 64.20 -34.49
CA GLY A 181 -20.47 63.46 -35.76
C GLY A 181 -21.77 63.02 -36.44
N VAL A 182 -22.93 63.32 -35.85
CA VAL A 182 -24.26 62.98 -36.37
C VAL A 182 -24.91 64.20 -37.00
N VAL A 183 -25.30 64.09 -38.26
CA VAL A 183 -26.13 65.10 -38.93
C VAL A 183 -27.54 65.05 -38.33
N GLN A 184 -27.98 66.16 -37.74
CA GLN A 184 -29.32 66.39 -37.18
C GLN A 184 -30.37 66.46 -38.30
N SER A 185 -30.56 65.34 -38.98
CA SER A 185 -31.60 65.15 -39.98
C SER A 185 -32.96 64.95 -39.31
N GLY A 186 -34.05 65.19 -40.04
CA GLY A 186 -35.37 64.82 -39.55
C GLY A 186 -35.53 63.31 -39.47
N ALA A 187 -36.54 62.85 -38.74
CA ALA A 187 -36.88 61.43 -38.68
C ALA A 187 -37.14 60.90 -40.11
N ARG A 188 -36.63 59.71 -40.43
CA ARG A 188 -36.75 59.13 -41.76
C ARG A 188 -37.32 57.71 -41.70
N ALA A 189 -38.54 57.55 -42.17
CA ALA A 189 -39.25 56.27 -42.28
C ALA A 189 -39.43 55.90 -43.76
N ALA A 190 -38.51 55.10 -44.30
CA ALA A 190 -38.50 54.73 -45.72
C ALA A 190 -39.06 53.32 -46.00
N GLY A 191 -39.11 52.45 -44.98
CA GLY A 191 -39.70 51.13 -45.12
C GLY A 191 -41.23 51.13 -45.08
N ALA A 192 -41.88 50.15 -45.70
CA ALA A 192 -43.32 49.96 -45.55
C ALA A 192 -43.67 49.59 -44.10
N ASN A 193 -44.71 50.21 -43.53
CA ASN A 193 -45.09 50.10 -42.11
C ASN A 193 -43.95 50.43 -41.14
N SER A 194 -43.02 51.30 -41.54
CA SER A 194 -41.90 51.71 -40.68
C SER A 194 -42.27 52.91 -39.81
N VAL A 195 -41.64 53.00 -38.65
CA VAL A 195 -41.83 54.10 -37.70
C VAL A 195 -40.48 54.68 -37.34
N ALA A 196 -40.27 55.97 -37.58
CA ALA A 196 -39.11 56.73 -37.13
C ALA A 196 -39.59 57.90 -36.27
N ILE A 197 -39.16 57.95 -35.01
CA ILE A 197 -39.53 59.00 -34.06
C ILE A 197 -38.27 59.57 -33.43
N GLY A 198 -38.11 60.89 -33.51
CA GLY A 198 -37.00 61.68 -33.00
C GLY A 198 -35.94 62.03 -34.06
N THR A 199 -35.11 63.02 -33.73
CA THR A 199 -34.10 63.59 -34.64
C THR A 199 -33.05 62.54 -35.01
N ALA A 200 -32.67 62.52 -36.30
CA ALA A 200 -31.75 61.59 -36.91
C ALA A 200 -32.13 60.09 -36.79
N SER A 201 -33.32 59.75 -36.31
CA SER A 201 -33.79 58.37 -36.29
C SER A 201 -34.23 57.91 -37.68
N VAL A 202 -33.74 56.75 -38.09
CA VAL A 202 -33.89 56.19 -39.44
C VAL A 202 -34.45 54.77 -39.35
N ALA A 203 -35.57 54.54 -40.02
CA ALA A 203 -36.24 53.25 -40.17
C ALA A 203 -36.42 52.93 -41.66
N ASN A 204 -35.44 52.26 -42.27
CA ASN A 204 -35.36 52.11 -43.73
C ASN A 204 -35.98 50.82 -44.29
N SER A 205 -36.39 49.89 -43.44
CA SER A 205 -36.81 48.54 -43.86
C SER A 205 -38.25 48.23 -43.48
N GLN A 206 -38.83 47.19 -44.09
CA GLN A 206 -40.21 46.81 -43.83
C GLN A 206 -40.43 46.53 -42.33
N SER A 207 -41.48 47.11 -41.76
CA SER A 207 -41.85 46.94 -40.35
C SER A 207 -40.72 47.26 -39.36
N SER A 208 -39.83 48.18 -39.72
CA SER A 208 -38.76 48.63 -38.82
C SER A 208 -39.20 49.80 -37.95
N THR A 209 -38.75 49.83 -36.69
CA THR A 209 -39.10 50.90 -35.72
C THR A 209 -37.85 51.52 -35.13
N ALA A 210 -37.67 52.83 -35.25
CA ALA A 210 -36.57 53.60 -34.65
C ALA A 210 -37.15 54.72 -33.79
N VAL A 211 -36.91 54.70 -32.48
CA VAL A 211 -37.50 55.66 -31.52
C VAL A 211 -36.42 56.25 -30.62
N GLY A 212 -36.28 57.57 -30.63
CA GLY A 212 -35.31 58.33 -29.84
C GLY A 212 -34.36 59.12 -30.74
N TYR A 213 -33.07 59.15 -30.42
CA TYR A 213 -32.09 59.98 -31.12
C TYR A 213 -31.10 59.13 -31.93
N ASN A 214 -30.89 59.47 -33.20
CA ASN A 214 -29.85 58.85 -34.04
C ASN A 214 -29.88 57.30 -34.08
N ASN A 215 -31.06 56.68 -34.01
CA ASN A 215 -31.16 55.24 -34.19
C ASN A 215 -31.18 54.91 -35.68
N GLN A 216 -30.41 53.92 -36.10
CA GLN A 216 -30.32 53.48 -37.50
C GLN A 216 -30.82 52.04 -37.62
N VAL A 217 -32.07 51.86 -38.03
CA VAL A 217 -32.69 50.55 -38.23
C VAL A 217 -32.84 50.27 -39.72
N THR A 218 -32.04 49.32 -40.21
CA THR A 218 -32.07 48.85 -41.61
C THR A 218 -32.40 47.37 -41.71
N GLY A 219 -32.51 46.65 -40.60
CA GLY A 219 -33.08 45.30 -40.56
C GLY A 219 -34.60 45.30 -40.75
N ALA A 220 -35.12 44.34 -41.50
CA ALA A 220 -36.56 44.13 -41.63
C ALA A 220 -37.15 43.52 -40.36
N ARG A 221 -38.34 43.96 -39.93
CA ARG A 221 -39.00 43.57 -38.67
C ARG A 221 -38.15 43.84 -37.43
N SER A 222 -37.32 44.87 -37.46
CA SER A 222 -36.35 45.19 -36.40
C SER A 222 -36.69 46.47 -35.67
N GLY A 223 -36.14 46.67 -34.47
CA GLY A 223 -36.42 47.84 -33.64
C GLY A 223 -35.20 48.42 -32.94
N ALA A 224 -35.23 49.73 -32.69
CA ALA A 224 -34.27 50.41 -31.84
C ALA A 224 -34.98 51.46 -30.99
N PHE A 225 -34.68 51.47 -29.69
CA PHE A 225 -35.22 52.41 -28.71
C PHE A 225 -34.07 53.02 -27.89
N GLY A 226 -33.98 54.35 -27.84
CA GLY A 226 -32.94 55.06 -27.10
C GLY A 226 -32.07 55.92 -28.02
N THR A 227 -30.76 55.82 -27.90
CA THR A 227 -29.80 56.72 -28.57
C THR A 227 -28.79 55.92 -29.36
N GLY A 228 -28.50 56.31 -30.60
CA GLY A 228 -27.32 55.85 -31.34
C GLY A 228 -27.28 54.36 -31.71
N ASN A 229 -28.36 53.61 -31.53
CA ASN A 229 -28.37 52.19 -31.83
C ASN A 229 -28.33 51.95 -33.35
N VAL A 230 -27.53 50.98 -33.80
CA VAL A 230 -27.42 50.56 -35.20
C VAL A 230 -27.90 49.12 -35.31
N VAL A 231 -29.03 48.90 -35.96
CA VAL A 231 -29.66 47.57 -36.10
C VAL A 231 -29.84 47.23 -37.58
N THR A 232 -28.92 46.43 -38.11
CA THR A 232 -28.92 45.95 -39.50
C THR A 232 -29.46 44.53 -39.63
N GLY A 233 -29.39 43.72 -38.56
CA GLY A 233 -29.92 42.36 -38.53
C GLY A 233 -31.45 42.32 -38.60
N THR A 234 -32.00 41.28 -39.24
CA THR A 234 -33.45 41.08 -39.38
C THR A 234 -34.08 40.53 -38.10
N ALA A 235 -35.31 40.93 -37.79
CA ALA A 235 -36.01 40.54 -36.56
C ALA A 235 -35.21 40.80 -35.26
N SER A 236 -34.43 41.88 -35.24
CA SER A 236 -33.51 42.21 -34.15
C SER A 236 -33.92 43.50 -33.44
N TYR A 237 -33.66 43.59 -32.13
CA TYR A 237 -34.09 44.72 -31.33
C TYR A 237 -33.00 45.21 -30.38
N ALA A 238 -32.81 46.52 -30.33
CA ALA A 238 -31.91 47.20 -29.41
C ALA A 238 -32.68 48.15 -28.48
N VAL A 239 -32.35 48.15 -27.19
CA VAL A 239 -32.81 49.15 -26.22
C VAL A 239 -31.63 49.67 -25.41
N GLY A 240 -31.34 50.97 -25.51
CA GLY A 240 -30.28 51.63 -24.74
C GLY A 240 -29.44 52.61 -25.58
N ASP A 241 -28.16 52.76 -25.24
CA ASP A 241 -27.28 53.78 -25.80
C ASP A 241 -25.79 53.40 -25.79
N PRO A 242 -25.09 53.35 -26.94
CA PRO A 242 -25.53 52.82 -28.22
C PRO A 242 -25.29 51.30 -28.29
N ASN A 243 -26.10 50.58 -29.06
CA ASN A 243 -25.84 49.18 -29.39
C ASN A 243 -25.71 48.97 -30.89
N ILE A 244 -24.79 48.08 -31.30
CA ILE A 244 -24.59 47.69 -32.69
C ILE A 244 -25.02 46.23 -32.86
N ILE A 245 -26.03 45.98 -33.68
CA ILE A 245 -26.58 44.65 -33.96
C ILE A 245 -26.61 44.40 -35.46
N ASN A 246 -25.78 43.48 -35.93
CA ASN A 246 -25.78 43.00 -37.31
C ASN A 246 -26.22 41.53 -37.45
N GLY A 247 -26.37 40.81 -36.33
CA GLY A 247 -26.96 39.46 -36.33
C GLY A 247 -28.49 39.45 -36.38
N ASP A 248 -29.07 38.41 -37.00
CA ASP A 248 -30.52 38.20 -37.12
C ASP A 248 -31.12 37.61 -35.85
N GLY A 249 -32.35 37.99 -35.50
CA GLY A 249 -33.09 37.45 -34.36
C GLY A 249 -32.46 37.77 -33.01
N THR A 250 -31.73 38.88 -32.93
CA THR A 250 -30.90 39.25 -31.77
C THR A 250 -31.57 40.35 -30.95
N PHE A 251 -31.59 40.17 -29.63
CA PHE A 251 -32.17 41.10 -28.68
C PHE A 251 -31.09 41.63 -27.73
N VAL A 252 -30.92 42.95 -27.68
CA VAL A 252 -29.89 43.60 -26.85
C VAL A 252 -30.53 44.69 -26.01
N THR A 253 -30.21 44.67 -24.72
CA THR A 253 -30.56 45.71 -23.77
C THR A 253 -29.33 46.17 -23.02
N GLY A 254 -29.22 47.48 -22.76
CA GLY A 254 -28.06 48.10 -22.13
C GLY A 254 -27.25 48.92 -23.13
N ASN A 255 -25.97 49.14 -22.85
CA ASN A 255 -25.15 50.14 -23.53
C ASN A 255 -23.87 49.56 -24.11
N ASP A 256 -23.35 50.16 -25.17
CA ASP A 256 -22.04 49.81 -25.76
C ASP A 256 -21.89 48.33 -26.15
N ASN A 257 -22.98 47.64 -26.48
CA ASN A 257 -22.90 46.25 -26.91
C ASN A 257 -22.70 46.16 -28.42
N THR A 258 -21.82 45.26 -28.84
CA THR A 258 -21.57 44.95 -30.25
C THR A 258 -21.86 43.49 -30.52
N VAL A 259 -22.82 43.23 -31.41
CA VAL A 259 -23.14 41.90 -31.93
C VAL A 259 -22.96 41.92 -33.44
N ASN A 260 -21.86 41.34 -33.93
CA ASN A 260 -21.58 41.32 -35.36
C ASN A 260 -22.42 40.28 -36.11
N GLY A 261 -22.64 40.53 -37.41
CA GLY A 261 -23.47 39.73 -38.31
C GLY A 261 -22.67 38.79 -39.20
N PRO A 262 -23.31 38.09 -40.15
CA PRO A 262 -22.73 36.98 -40.90
C PRO A 262 -21.58 37.40 -41.82
N ASN A 263 -20.37 37.43 -41.26
CA ASN A 263 -19.13 37.16 -41.97
C ASN A 263 -18.60 35.81 -41.47
N THR A 264 -17.81 35.06 -42.24
CA THR A 264 -17.36 33.69 -41.90
C THR A 264 -16.65 33.58 -40.54
N ALA A 265 -16.19 34.69 -39.97
CA ALA A 265 -15.60 34.80 -38.64
C ALA A 265 -16.54 35.44 -37.57
N GLY A 266 -17.86 35.56 -37.77
CA GLY A 266 -18.67 36.41 -36.87
C GLY A 266 -20.19 36.28 -36.96
N ASN A 267 -20.75 35.10 -37.20
CA ASN A 267 -22.22 34.91 -37.16
C ASN A 267 -22.79 35.13 -35.75
N GLY A 268 -23.46 36.27 -35.51
CA GLY A 268 -24.08 36.64 -34.22
C GLY A 268 -25.61 36.53 -34.18
N ASN A 269 -26.19 35.50 -34.79
CA ASN A 269 -27.65 35.33 -34.86
C ASN A 269 -28.26 34.70 -33.59
N ARG A 270 -29.52 35.04 -33.29
CA ARG A 270 -30.31 34.49 -32.17
C ARG A 270 -29.65 34.70 -30.81
N ILE A 271 -29.10 35.88 -30.59
CA ILE A 271 -28.39 36.23 -29.36
C ILE A 271 -29.29 37.04 -28.44
N ASN A 272 -29.19 36.79 -27.14
CA ASN A 272 -29.78 37.65 -26.12
C ASN A 272 -28.67 38.28 -25.28
N VAL A 273 -28.64 39.61 -25.21
CA VAL A 273 -27.69 40.36 -24.38
C VAL A 273 -28.45 41.26 -23.41
N HIS A 274 -28.08 41.17 -22.14
CA HIS A 274 -28.52 42.06 -21.10
C HIS A 274 -27.32 42.57 -20.30
N GLY A 275 -27.03 43.86 -20.41
CA GLY A 275 -25.90 44.52 -19.76
C GLY A 275 -25.12 45.38 -20.75
N SER A 276 -23.90 45.78 -20.40
CA SER A 276 -23.18 46.78 -21.19
C SER A 276 -21.76 46.37 -21.58
N ASN A 277 -21.21 46.98 -22.64
CA ASN A 277 -19.84 46.75 -23.12
C ASN A 277 -19.56 45.30 -23.54
N ASN A 278 -20.57 44.53 -23.94
CA ASN A 278 -20.35 43.15 -24.38
C ASN A 278 -19.98 43.10 -25.87
N ILE A 279 -18.98 42.29 -26.20
CA ILE A 279 -18.51 42.07 -27.56
C ILE A 279 -18.81 40.63 -27.96
N LEU A 280 -19.66 40.47 -28.96
CA LEU A 280 -20.10 39.17 -29.44
C LEU A 280 -19.83 39.03 -30.93
N ALA A 281 -19.40 37.83 -31.29
CA ALA A 281 -19.07 37.46 -32.66
C ALA A 281 -18.03 38.35 -33.35
N SER A 282 -17.04 38.85 -32.60
CA SER A 282 -15.96 39.69 -33.14
C SER A 282 -14.92 38.89 -33.92
N THR A 283 -14.66 37.64 -33.53
CA THR A 283 -13.64 36.79 -34.16
C THR A 283 -14.11 35.38 -34.50
N ALA A 284 -15.24 34.91 -33.94
CA ALA A 284 -15.86 33.65 -34.33
C ALA A 284 -17.39 33.70 -34.20
N ASN A 285 -18.07 32.64 -34.63
CA ASN A 285 -19.53 32.52 -34.54
C ASN A 285 -20.00 32.50 -33.06
N ALA A 286 -20.94 33.37 -32.70
CA ALA A 286 -21.54 33.45 -31.37
C ALA A 286 -23.04 33.10 -31.32
N SER A 287 -23.57 32.47 -32.38
CA SER A 287 -25.00 32.24 -32.54
C SER A 287 -25.63 31.44 -31.40
N GLY A 288 -26.85 31.80 -31.01
CA GLY A 288 -27.61 31.10 -29.97
C GLY A 288 -27.15 31.40 -28.54
N SER A 289 -26.26 32.37 -28.35
CA SER A 289 -25.71 32.69 -27.03
C SER A 289 -26.63 33.58 -26.20
N ALA A 290 -26.55 33.41 -24.87
CA ALA A 290 -27.20 34.25 -23.89
C ALA A 290 -26.15 34.88 -22.98
N VAL A 291 -26.16 36.21 -22.87
CA VAL A 291 -25.16 36.98 -22.12
C VAL A 291 -25.84 37.92 -21.16
N PHE A 292 -25.50 37.78 -19.88
CA PHE A 292 -25.95 38.63 -18.78
C PHE A 292 -24.73 39.22 -18.06
N GLY A 293 -24.68 40.54 -17.95
CA GLY A 293 -23.59 41.27 -17.31
C GLY A 293 -22.78 42.11 -18.29
N ASN A 294 -21.58 42.53 -17.88
CA ASN A 294 -20.84 43.58 -18.57
C ASN A 294 -19.48 43.12 -19.09
N THR A 295 -18.93 43.83 -20.08
CA THR A 295 -17.55 43.65 -20.55
C THR A 295 -17.20 42.21 -20.97
N ASN A 296 -18.19 41.39 -21.34
CA ASN A 296 -17.96 40.01 -21.74
C ASN A 296 -17.55 39.91 -23.20
N THR A 297 -16.68 38.95 -23.53
CA THR A 297 -16.30 38.61 -24.90
C THR A 297 -16.81 37.21 -25.23
N VAL A 298 -17.71 37.10 -26.21
CA VAL A 298 -18.32 35.82 -26.61
C VAL A 298 -18.11 35.59 -28.10
N ASN A 299 -17.22 34.67 -28.41
CA ASN A 299 -16.86 34.22 -29.76
C ASN A 299 -17.08 32.71 -29.86
N ALA A 300 -18.27 32.26 -29.45
CA ALA A 300 -18.62 30.85 -29.35
C ALA A 300 -20.13 30.61 -29.51
N GLN A 301 -20.49 29.57 -30.25
CA GLN A 301 -21.89 29.15 -30.41
C GLN A 301 -22.46 28.61 -29.10
N ASN A 302 -23.77 28.83 -28.88
CA ASN A 302 -24.54 28.30 -27.76
C ASN A 302 -23.89 28.58 -26.40
N ALA A 303 -23.23 29.74 -26.26
CA ALA A 303 -22.59 30.11 -25.01
C ALA A 303 -23.62 30.63 -24.00
N ILE A 304 -23.39 30.34 -22.73
CA ILE A 304 -24.15 30.93 -21.61
C ILE A 304 -23.15 31.70 -20.77
N VAL A 305 -23.34 33.01 -20.67
CA VAL A 305 -22.46 33.89 -19.90
C VAL A 305 -23.26 34.68 -18.89
N ALA A 306 -22.89 34.57 -17.61
CA ALA A 306 -23.45 35.37 -16.53
C ALA A 306 -22.31 35.90 -15.65
N GLY A 307 -21.82 37.10 -15.94
CA GLY A 307 -20.62 37.63 -15.29
C GLY A 307 -20.16 38.96 -15.86
N ASN A 308 -19.06 39.47 -15.32
CA ASN A 308 -18.42 40.69 -15.80
C ASN A 308 -16.99 40.38 -16.27
N GLY A 309 -16.59 40.85 -17.45
CA GLY A 309 -15.23 40.63 -17.96
C GLY A 309 -14.95 39.17 -18.32
N SER A 310 -15.99 38.40 -18.62
CA SER A 310 -15.86 36.96 -18.88
C SER A 310 -15.55 36.68 -20.35
N THR A 311 -14.88 35.57 -20.65
CA THR A 311 -14.48 35.22 -22.01
C THR A 311 -14.95 33.82 -22.41
N VAL A 312 -15.58 33.68 -23.57
CA VAL A 312 -15.93 32.38 -24.18
C VAL A 312 -15.49 32.35 -25.63
N THR A 313 -14.61 31.44 -26.02
CA THR A 313 -14.03 31.39 -27.38
C THR A 313 -14.23 30.07 -28.11
N ALA A 314 -14.86 29.08 -27.47
CA ALA A 314 -15.15 27.79 -28.08
C ALA A 314 -16.59 27.35 -27.77
N ALA A 315 -17.18 26.59 -28.71
CA ALA A 315 -18.60 26.25 -28.71
C ALA A 315 -19.06 25.53 -27.42
N GLY A 316 -20.29 25.83 -26.99
CA GLY A 316 -20.92 25.20 -25.82
C GLY A 316 -20.34 25.63 -24.47
N GLY A 317 -19.55 26.72 -24.44
CA GLY A 317 -18.96 27.22 -23.20
C GLY A 317 -19.99 27.83 -22.25
N ILE A 318 -19.93 27.44 -20.98
CA ILE A 318 -20.76 28.01 -19.91
C ILE A 318 -19.83 28.75 -18.95
N VAL A 319 -20.08 30.04 -18.76
CA VAL A 319 -19.29 30.89 -17.87
C VAL A 319 -20.18 31.65 -16.91
N VAL A 320 -19.91 31.52 -15.63
CA VAL A 320 -20.63 32.22 -14.57
C VAL A 320 -19.64 32.76 -13.55
N GLY A 321 -19.69 34.05 -13.24
CA GLY A 321 -18.73 34.75 -12.37
C GLY A 321 -17.90 35.79 -13.13
N GLY A 322 -17.32 36.75 -12.40
CA GLY A 322 -16.52 37.80 -13.02
C GLY A 322 -15.12 37.30 -13.43
N GLY A 323 -14.62 37.71 -14.60
CA GLY A 323 -13.27 37.41 -15.07
C GLY A 323 -13.00 35.94 -15.39
N SER A 324 -14.04 35.09 -15.41
CA SER A 324 -13.90 33.68 -15.74
C SER A 324 -13.84 33.46 -17.24
N SER A 325 -13.27 32.31 -17.64
CA SER A 325 -12.98 32.03 -19.04
C SER A 325 -13.21 30.57 -19.40
N ALA A 326 -13.95 30.33 -20.49
CA ALA A 326 -14.13 29.01 -21.12
C ALA A 326 -13.60 29.06 -22.56
N THR A 327 -12.35 28.61 -22.75
CA THR A 327 -11.65 28.77 -24.04
C THR A 327 -11.61 27.53 -24.91
N ALA A 328 -12.06 26.39 -24.39
CA ALA A 328 -12.15 25.11 -25.11
C ALA A 328 -13.61 24.63 -25.22
N ALA A 329 -13.85 23.70 -26.15
CA ALA A 329 -15.21 23.24 -26.47
C ALA A 329 -15.86 22.55 -25.27
N ASN A 330 -17.15 22.82 -25.05
CA ASN A 330 -17.96 22.32 -23.93
C ASN A 330 -17.35 22.58 -22.54
N ALA A 331 -16.54 23.63 -22.41
CA ALA A 331 -15.92 23.98 -21.14
C ALA A 331 -16.92 24.69 -20.20
N LEU A 332 -16.82 24.39 -18.91
CA LEU A 332 -17.63 24.98 -17.85
C LEU A 332 -16.72 25.72 -16.87
N ALA A 333 -16.87 27.05 -16.76
CA ALA A 333 -16.16 27.87 -15.77
C ALA A 333 -17.15 28.59 -14.85
N LEU A 334 -17.28 28.12 -13.61
CA LEU A 334 -18.21 28.65 -12.60
C LEU A 334 -17.44 29.17 -11.38
N GLY A 335 -17.38 30.47 -11.21
CA GLY A 335 -16.65 31.15 -10.13
C GLY A 335 -15.88 32.36 -10.65
N ASN A 336 -15.58 33.31 -9.78
CA ASN A 336 -14.75 34.45 -10.16
C ASN A 336 -13.34 33.97 -10.57
N ALA A 337 -12.85 34.46 -11.72
CA ALA A 337 -11.57 34.07 -12.31
C ALA A 337 -11.37 32.55 -12.53
N ALA A 338 -12.46 31.76 -12.56
CA ALA A 338 -12.39 30.36 -12.94
C ALA A 338 -11.98 30.21 -14.41
N THR A 339 -11.06 29.30 -14.72
CA THR A 339 -10.53 29.11 -16.08
C THR A 339 -10.69 27.65 -16.51
N ALA A 340 -11.54 27.40 -17.50
CA ALA A 340 -11.68 26.10 -18.15
C ALA A 340 -11.13 26.18 -19.58
N SER A 341 -9.91 25.70 -19.77
CA SER A 341 -9.19 25.72 -21.06
C SER A 341 -8.95 24.34 -21.67
N GLY A 342 -9.34 23.27 -20.97
CA GLY A 342 -9.41 21.92 -21.52
C GLY A 342 -10.76 21.63 -22.19
N THR A 343 -10.76 20.86 -23.28
CA THR A 343 -12.02 20.40 -23.93
C THR A 343 -12.82 19.55 -22.95
N ASN A 344 -14.12 19.80 -22.80
CA ASN A 344 -14.98 19.22 -21.75
C ASN A 344 -14.48 19.47 -20.31
N GLY A 345 -13.63 20.49 -20.12
CA GLY A 345 -13.08 20.84 -18.82
C GLY A 345 -14.08 21.55 -17.92
N ALA A 346 -14.10 21.24 -16.63
CA ALA A 346 -14.98 21.88 -15.65
C ALA A 346 -14.18 22.53 -14.51
N ALA A 347 -14.12 23.85 -14.49
CA ALA A 347 -13.52 24.64 -13.41
C ALA A 347 -14.63 25.29 -12.56
N ILE A 348 -14.80 24.82 -11.33
CA ILE A 348 -15.86 25.27 -10.41
C ILE A 348 -15.22 25.76 -9.11
N GLY A 349 -15.20 27.07 -8.88
CA GLY A 349 -14.62 27.74 -7.71
C GLY A 349 -13.82 28.99 -8.08
N LEU A 350 -13.59 29.87 -7.09
CA LEU A 350 -12.72 31.05 -7.26
C LEU A 350 -11.32 30.60 -7.69
N ASN A 351 -10.82 31.14 -8.80
CA ASN A 351 -9.50 30.78 -9.38
C ASN A 351 -9.31 29.28 -9.68
N ALA A 352 -10.38 28.50 -9.82
CA ALA A 352 -10.26 27.10 -10.24
C ALA A 352 -9.75 27.01 -11.68
N VAL A 353 -8.89 26.04 -11.99
CA VAL A 353 -8.27 25.86 -13.32
C VAL A 353 -8.43 24.43 -13.80
N ALA A 354 -9.20 24.23 -14.86
CA ALA A 354 -9.34 22.96 -15.56
C ALA A 354 -8.74 23.09 -16.97
N SER A 355 -7.45 22.79 -17.12
CA SER A 355 -6.71 22.93 -18.38
C SER A 355 -6.44 21.61 -19.11
N GLY A 356 -6.61 20.48 -18.43
CA GLY A 356 -6.55 19.16 -19.05
C GLY A 356 -7.83 18.82 -19.84
N THR A 357 -7.69 18.02 -20.91
CA THR A 357 -8.88 17.52 -21.64
C THR A 357 -9.71 16.62 -20.75
N SER A 358 -11.03 16.83 -20.69
CA SER A 358 -11.99 16.14 -19.81
C SER A 358 -11.57 16.19 -18.33
N SER A 359 -10.89 17.26 -17.91
CA SER A 359 -10.48 17.45 -16.52
C SER A 359 -11.54 18.20 -15.71
N ALA A 360 -11.52 18.02 -14.40
CA ALA A 360 -12.45 18.67 -13.48
C ALA A 360 -11.71 19.23 -12.26
N ALA A 361 -11.79 20.54 -12.05
CA ALA A 361 -11.23 21.25 -10.91
C ALA A 361 -12.36 21.90 -10.09
N LEU A 362 -12.64 21.37 -8.91
CA LEU A 362 -13.74 21.77 -8.04
C LEU A 362 -13.19 22.27 -6.69
N GLY A 363 -13.20 23.58 -6.45
CA GLY A 363 -12.75 24.21 -5.21
C GLY A 363 -11.97 25.51 -5.44
N LEU A 364 -11.80 26.30 -4.37
CA LEU A 364 -10.96 27.49 -4.37
C LEU A 364 -9.53 27.11 -4.80
N THR A 365 -9.03 27.72 -5.89
CA THR A 365 -7.70 27.48 -6.48
C THR A 365 -7.40 26.02 -6.85
N ALA A 366 -8.42 25.16 -7.00
CA ALA A 366 -8.23 23.78 -7.45
C ALA A 366 -7.68 23.78 -8.89
N THR A 367 -6.72 22.91 -9.20
CA THR A 367 -6.07 22.84 -10.51
C THR A 367 -6.03 21.41 -11.04
N ALA A 368 -6.71 21.15 -12.16
CA ALA A 368 -6.70 19.89 -12.88
C ALA A 368 -6.10 20.10 -14.29
N SER A 369 -4.78 19.91 -14.40
CA SER A 369 -4.03 20.16 -15.65
C SER A 369 -3.71 18.90 -16.45
N GLY A 370 -3.80 17.71 -15.84
CA GLY A 370 -3.69 16.45 -16.57
C GLY A 370 -4.96 16.12 -17.37
N ALA A 371 -4.83 15.44 -18.52
CA ALA A 371 -5.99 14.92 -19.24
C ALA A 371 -6.73 13.88 -18.38
N ASN A 372 -8.07 13.94 -18.32
CA ASN A 372 -8.93 13.14 -17.44
C ASN A 372 -8.61 13.30 -15.94
N ALA A 373 -7.94 14.39 -15.54
CA ALA A 373 -7.59 14.62 -14.14
C ALA A 373 -8.78 15.16 -13.34
N LEU A 374 -8.86 14.79 -12.07
CA LEU A 374 -9.85 15.28 -11.11
C LEU A 374 -9.14 15.94 -9.93
N ALA A 375 -9.35 17.24 -9.73
CA ALA A 375 -8.92 17.98 -8.55
C ALA A 375 -10.15 18.46 -7.78
N PHE A 376 -10.37 17.97 -6.56
CA PHE A 376 -11.50 18.33 -5.71
C PHE A 376 -11.03 18.78 -4.33
N GLY A 377 -11.24 20.05 -3.99
CA GLY A 377 -10.84 20.65 -2.71
C GLY A 377 -10.03 21.94 -2.89
N ASN A 378 -9.89 22.71 -1.81
CA ASN A 378 -9.11 23.95 -1.85
C ASN A 378 -7.63 23.65 -2.15
N ASN A 379 -7.09 24.28 -3.18
CA ASN A 379 -5.72 24.09 -3.65
C ASN A 379 -5.36 22.62 -3.96
N ALA A 380 -6.34 21.78 -4.31
CA ALA A 380 -6.10 20.44 -4.82
C ALA A 380 -5.44 20.52 -6.21
N GLN A 381 -4.39 19.75 -6.44
CA GLN A 381 -3.59 19.77 -7.67
C GLN A 381 -3.52 18.38 -8.28
N ALA A 382 -4.14 18.17 -9.43
CA ALA A 382 -4.05 16.95 -10.22
C ALA A 382 -3.41 17.26 -11.58
N SER A 383 -2.08 17.09 -11.67
CA SER A 383 -1.29 17.47 -12.85
C SER A 383 -0.87 16.29 -13.73
N GLY A 384 -0.90 15.06 -13.23
CA GLY A 384 -0.70 13.87 -14.05
C GLY A 384 -1.93 13.49 -14.89
N GLY A 385 -1.74 12.89 -16.06
CA GLY A 385 -2.85 12.35 -16.87
C GLY A 385 -3.59 11.25 -16.12
N GLY A 386 -4.91 11.35 -15.98
CA GLY A 386 -5.75 10.44 -15.19
C GLY A 386 -5.56 10.59 -13.67
N ALA A 387 -4.85 11.62 -13.19
CA ALA A 387 -4.60 11.80 -11.78
C ALA A 387 -5.86 12.24 -11.01
N THR A 388 -5.98 11.83 -9.75
CA THR A 388 -7.08 12.19 -8.86
C THR A 388 -6.52 12.79 -7.57
N ALA A 389 -6.81 14.06 -7.29
CA ALA A 389 -6.45 14.78 -6.07
C ALA A 389 -7.72 15.22 -5.33
N ILE A 390 -8.01 14.65 -4.16
CA ILE A 390 -9.22 14.93 -3.37
C ILE A 390 -8.84 15.34 -1.95
N GLY A 391 -9.03 16.61 -1.61
CA GLY A 391 -8.74 17.17 -0.30
C GLY A 391 -7.94 18.47 -0.37
N GLN A 392 -7.87 19.17 0.75
CA GLN A 392 -7.19 20.46 0.84
C GLN A 392 -5.67 20.28 0.66
N ASN A 393 -5.04 21.11 -0.19
CA ASN A 393 -3.60 21.03 -0.49
C ASN A 393 -3.13 19.65 -0.98
N THR A 394 -3.98 18.85 -1.63
CA THR A 394 -3.57 17.57 -2.22
C THR A 394 -2.74 17.78 -3.47
N ASN A 395 -1.82 16.85 -3.75
CA ASN A 395 -0.99 16.89 -4.96
C ASN A 395 -0.82 15.49 -5.56
N ALA A 396 -1.52 15.23 -6.67
CA ALA A 396 -1.36 14.04 -7.50
C ALA A 396 -0.65 14.45 -8.82
N SER A 397 0.68 14.31 -8.85
CA SER A 397 1.51 14.89 -9.91
C SER A 397 1.94 13.93 -11.01
N ALA A 398 1.84 12.62 -10.78
CA ALA A 398 2.24 11.59 -11.75
C ALA A 398 1.02 11.00 -12.49
N GLN A 399 1.27 10.34 -13.62
CA GLN A 399 0.21 9.70 -14.41
C GLN A 399 -0.54 8.67 -13.57
N ALA A 400 -1.87 8.75 -13.62
CA ALA A 400 -2.82 7.91 -12.88
C ALA A 400 -2.55 7.85 -11.35
N ALA A 401 -1.87 8.88 -10.81
CA ALA A 401 -1.64 9.00 -9.38
C ALA A 401 -2.94 9.39 -8.66
N VAL A 402 -3.15 8.84 -7.47
CA VAL A 402 -4.31 9.13 -6.62
C VAL A 402 -3.80 9.66 -5.28
N ALA A 403 -4.25 10.85 -4.90
CA ALA A 403 -3.97 11.48 -3.60
C ALA A 403 -5.28 11.91 -2.94
N ILE A 404 -5.63 11.29 -1.81
CA ILE A 404 -6.90 11.53 -1.10
C ILE A 404 -6.62 11.85 0.38
N GLY A 405 -7.05 13.02 0.84
CA GLY A 405 -6.86 13.53 2.21
C GLY A 405 -6.03 14.80 2.26
N THR A 406 -6.23 15.64 3.29
CA THR A 406 -5.49 16.90 3.42
C THR A 406 -3.98 16.70 3.36
N LEU A 407 -3.28 17.49 2.53
CA LEU A 407 -1.82 17.38 2.32
C LEU A 407 -1.32 16.04 1.75
N ALA A 408 -2.19 15.14 1.29
CA ALA A 408 -1.77 13.89 0.66
C ALA A 408 -1.04 14.19 -0.66
N ARG A 409 0.06 13.47 -0.90
CA ARG A 409 0.91 13.64 -2.09
C ARG A 409 1.22 12.31 -2.75
N SER A 410 0.85 12.17 -4.02
CA SER A 410 1.21 11.03 -4.85
C SER A 410 1.97 11.51 -6.08
N SER A 411 3.25 11.13 -6.17
CA SER A 411 4.20 11.59 -7.20
C SER A 411 4.90 10.45 -7.94
N GLY A 412 4.62 9.19 -7.59
CA GLY A 412 5.01 8.02 -8.38
C GLY A 412 3.94 7.63 -9.40
N LEU A 413 4.35 7.06 -10.53
CA LEU A 413 3.44 6.51 -11.56
C LEU A 413 2.46 5.53 -10.92
N LEU A 414 1.15 5.67 -11.18
CA LEU A 414 0.12 4.78 -10.61
C LEU A 414 0.15 4.71 -9.06
N GLY A 415 0.71 5.71 -8.39
CA GLY A 415 0.83 5.74 -6.93
C GLY A 415 -0.47 6.06 -6.22
N LEU A 416 -0.75 5.41 -5.08
CA LEU A 416 -1.96 5.57 -4.28
C LEU A 416 -1.65 6.10 -2.87
N ALA A 417 -1.89 7.38 -2.62
CA ALA A 417 -1.78 8.01 -1.30
C ALA A 417 -3.18 8.28 -0.72
N ILE A 418 -3.57 7.59 0.35
CA ILE A 418 -4.84 7.80 1.06
C ILE A 418 -4.57 8.09 2.53
N GLY A 419 -4.98 9.26 3.00
CA GLY A 419 -4.82 9.72 4.38
C GLY A 419 -4.14 11.07 4.47
N SER A 420 -4.39 11.80 5.56
CA SER A 420 -3.79 13.13 5.79
C SER A 420 -2.26 13.02 5.79
N GLY A 421 -1.57 13.84 4.99
CA GLY A 421 -0.11 13.84 4.89
C GLY A 421 0.51 12.54 4.36
N SER A 422 -0.28 11.62 3.80
CA SER A 422 0.24 10.40 3.17
C SER A 422 1.08 10.75 1.94
N ILE A 423 2.18 10.02 1.73
CA ILE A 423 3.16 10.31 0.68
C ILE A 423 3.51 9.04 -0.10
N VAL A 424 3.32 9.09 -1.42
CA VAL A 424 3.86 8.10 -2.36
C VAL A 424 4.83 8.80 -3.31
N THR A 425 6.07 8.33 -3.34
CA THR A 425 7.09 8.78 -4.30
C THR A 425 7.62 7.66 -5.17
N GLY A 426 7.49 6.40 -4.74
CA GLY A 426 7.84 5.24 -5.58
C GLY A 426 6.74 4.94 -6.60
N ASP A 427 7.14 4.50 -7.79
CA ASP A 427 6.19 4.05 -8.81
C ASP A 427 5.44 2.81 -8.31
N TYR A 428 4.14 2.72 -8.61
CA TYR A 428 3.23 1.68 -8.12
C TYR A 428 3.14 1.59 -6.58
N GLY A 429 3.61 2.61 -5.87
CA GLY A 429 3.59 2.63 -4.42
C GLY A 429 2.19 2.86 -3.85
N ILE A 430 1.91 2.29 -2.67
CA ILE A 430 0.63 2.42 -1.97
C ILE A 430 0.91 2.88 -0.54
N ALA A 431 0.37 4.03 -0.13
CA ALA A 431 0.43 4.54 1.23
C ALA A 431 -1.01 4.80 1.74
N ILE A 432 -1.46 4.02 2.71
CA ILE A 432 -2.80 4.12 3.31
C ILE A 432 -2.67 4.37 4.81
N GLY A 433 -3.10 5.53 5.27
CA GLY A 433 -3.03 6.00 6.65
C GLY A 433 -2.43 7.40 6.77
N SER A 434 -2.74 8.11 7.87
CA SER A 434 -2.14 9.43 8.12
C SER A 434 -0.62 9.31 8.18
N ASP A 435 0.09 10.13 7.40
CA ASP A 435 1.55 10.19 7.32
C ASP A 435 2.21 8.85 6.92
N ALA A 436 1.46 7.94 6.30
CA ALA A 436 2.02 6.73 5.70
C ALA A 436 2.92 7.10 4.51
N GLN A 437 4.03 6.40 4.34
CA GLN A 437 5.01 6.70 3.28
C GLN A 437 5.42 5.44 2.52
N ALA A 438 5.26 5.46 1.20
CA ALA A 438 5.77 4.44 0.29
C ALA A 438 6.73 5.07 -0.74
N PRO A 439 8.00 5.30 -0.35
CA PRO A 439 9.00 5.83 -1.28
C PRO A 439 9.66 4.78 -2.18
N GLY A 440 9.61 3.48 -1.85
CA GLY A 440 10.10 2.41 -2.71
C GLY A 440 9.14 2.07 -3.85
N THR A 441 9.67 1.65 -4.99
CA THR A 441 8.91 1.14 -6.14
C THR A 441 8.16 -0.12 -5.74
N PHE A 442 6.87 -0.25 -6.06
CA PHE A 442 5.99 -1.31 -5.54
C PHE A 442 5.94 -1.40 -4.00
N GLY A 443 6.37 -0.37 -3.27
CA GLY A 443 6.31 -0.31 -1.82
C GLY A 443 4.89 -0.13 -1.31
N VAL A 444 4.50 -0.85 -0.26
CA VAL A 444 3.16 -0.78 0.33
C VAL A 444 3.25 -0.45 1.81
N ALA A 445 2.75 0.72 2.21
CA ALA A 445 2.69 1.17 3.60
C ALA A 445 1.21 1.29 4.04
N ILE A 446 0.77 0.45 4.96
CA ILE A 446 -0.61 0.44 5.47
C ILE A 446 -0.58 0.66 6.99
N GLY A 447 -1.00 1.84 7.43
CA GLY A 447 -1.07 2.24 8.83
C GLY A 447 -0.56 3.67 9.07
N ASN A 448 -1.05 4.32 10.13
CA ASN A 448 -0.57 5.65 10.50
C ASN A 448 0.95 5.62 10.73
N THR A 449 1.69 6.53 10.08
CA THR A 449 3.17 6.62 10.12
C THR A 449 3.92 5.35 9.64
N ALA A 450 3.25 4.42 8.96
CA ALA A 450 3.90 3.24 8.36
C ALA A 450 4.84 3.67 7.23
N ARG A 451 5.99 2.99 7.08
CA ARG A 451 7.02 3.35 6.07
C ARG A 451 7.57 2.13 5.36
N ALA A 452 7.23 1.99 4.08
CA ALA A 452 7.79 0.99 3.16
C ALA A 452 8.93 1.63 2.35
N LEU A 453 10.13 1.62 2.94
CA LEU A 453 11.28 2.41 2.51
C LEU A 453 12.01 1.85 1.28
N TYR A 454 11.75 0.59 0.92
CA TYR A 454 12.50 -0.13 -0.11
C TYR A 454 11.58 -0.71 -1.17
N ASP A 455 12.15 -1.03 -2.32
CA ASP A 455 11.40 -1.61 -3.43
C ASP A 455 10.74 -2.93 -3.02
N ASN A 456 9.51 -3.13 -3.50
CA ASN A 456 8.72 -4.35 -3.35
C ASN A 456 8.39 -4.73 -1.88
N SER A 457 8.61 -3.80 -0.94
CA SER A 457 8.49 -4.05 0.51
C SER A 457 7.11 -3.66 1.05
N LEU A 458 6.66 -4.34 2.12
CA LEU A 458 5.37 -4.09 2.77
C LEU A 458 5.57 -3.72 4.24
N ALA A 459 5.16 -2.52 4.64
CA ALA A 459 5.04 -2.10 6.04
C ALA A 459 3.57 -2.14 6.47
N LEU A 460 3.20 -3.07 7.36
CA LEU A 460 1.83 -3.31 7.80
C LEU A 460 1.67 -2.96 9.28
N GLY A 461 0.76 -2.05 9.59
CA GLY A 461 0.43 -1.57 10.93
C GLY A 461 1.02 -0.19 11.27
N ALA A 462 0.44 0.46 12.27
CA ALA A 462 0.83 1.81 12.67
C ALA A 462 2.31 1.86 13.11
N GLY A 463 3.08 2.78 12.53
CA GLY A 463 4.50 2.98 12.82
C GLY A 463 5.42 1.81 12.43
N SER A 464 4.91 0.84 11.66
CA SER A 464 5.73 -0.22 11.07
C SER A 464 6.72 0.35 10.06
N ARG A 465 7.93 -0.18 10.01
CA ARG A 465 8.98 0.28 9.12
C ARG A 465 9.74 -0.90 8.57
N THR A 466 9.94 -0.92 7.26
CA THR A 466 10.88 -1.85 6.63
C THR A 466 12.30 -1.40 7.00
N GLY A 467 13.09 -2.30 7.59
CA GLY A 467 14.37 -2.01 8.23
C GLY A 467 15.55 -1.92 7.27
N THR A 468 15.62 -2.79 6.25
CA THR A 468 16.77 -2.87 5.32
C THR A 468 16.34 -3.15 3.89
N ALA A 469 17.04 -2.54 2.92
CA ALA A 469 17.01 -3.01 1.52
C ALA A 469 17.43 -4.48 1.51
N ALA A 470 16.88 -5.28 0.59
CA ALA A 470 17.14 -6.71 0.43
C ALA A 470 18.54 -7.11 0.95
N PRO A 471 18.65 -7.90 2.03
CA PRO A 471 19.96 -8.23 2.58
C PRO A 471 20.82 -8.84 1.47
N THR A 472 22.00 -8.29 1.21
CA THR A 472 22.95 -8.91 0.29
C THR A 472 23.72 -9.97 1.07
N GLY A 473 23.25 -11.22 1.04
CA GLY A 473 23.92 -12.32 1.74
C GLY A 473 23.14 -13.64 1.76
N VAL A 474 23.74 -14.66 2.35
CA VAL A 474 23.05 -15.90 2.73
C VAL A 474 22.17 -15.62 3.95
N GLY A 475 20.86 -15.88 3.83
CA GLY A 475 19.93 -15.73 4.95
C GLY A 475 20.37 -16.55 6.15
N TYR A 476 20.11 -16.02 7.36
CA TYR A 476 20.43 -16.65 8.65
C TYR A 476 20.36 -18.19 8.58
N ALA A 477 21.52 -18.83 8.71
CA ALA A 477 21.73 -20.27 8.90
C ALA A 477 21.23 -21.28 7.82
N THR A 478 20.56 -20.86 6.75
CA THR A 478 19.98 -21.81 5.76
C THR A 478 20.79 -21.98 4.48
N GLY A 479 21.76 -21.09 4.21
CA GLY A 479 22.51 -21.08 2.95
C GLY A 479 21.66 -20.69 1.72
N ALA A 480 20.39 -20.34 1.91
CA ALA A 480 19.52 -19.86 0.86
C ALA A 480 19.83 -18.41 0.48
N ALA A 481 19.55 -18.07 -0.79
CA ALA A 481 19.64 -16.70 -1.28
C ALA A 481 18.74 -15.77 -0.44
N ALA A 482 19.26 -14.60 -0.07
CA ALA A 482 18.48 -13.64 0.69
C ALA A 482 17.20 -13.24 -0.06
N PRO A 483 16.10 -12.99 0.67
CA PRO A 483 14.88 -12.45 0.09
C PRO A 483 15.14 -11.14 -0.65
N THR A 484 14.44 -10.94 -1.77
CA THR A 484 14.49 -9.70 -2.55
C THR A 484 13.71 -8.55 -1.89
N SER A 485 12.89 -8.83 -0.87
CA SER A 485 12.16 -7.84 -0.08
C SER A 485 11.62 -8.41 1.23
N GLU A 486 10.93 -7.59 2.03
CA GLU A 486 10.39 -7.98 3.34
C GLU A 486 8.96 -7.48 3.59
N VAL A 487 8.25 -8.19 4.47
CA VAL A 487 7.02 -7.74 5.13
C VAL A 487 7.35 -7.36 6.57
N SER A 488 7.37 -6.07 6.88
CA SER A 488 7.54 -5.57 8.24
C SER A 488 6.19 -5.33 8.90
N ILE A 489 5.95 -6.01 10.02
CA ILE A 489 4.77 -5.82 10.88
C ILE A 489 5.05 -4.93 12.09
N GLY A 490 6.19 -4.24 12.14
CA GLY A 490 6.62 -3.47 13.31
C GLY A 490 7.91 -2.68 13.05
N ARG A 491 8.67 -2.44 14.10
CA ARG A 491 10.04 -1.92 14.04
C ARG A 491 10.78 -2.38 15.31
N ALA A 492 12.10 -2.21 15.35
CA ALA A 492 12.88 -2.51 16.54
C ALA A 492 12.29 -1.83 17.80
N GLY A 493 12.00 -2.62 18.83
CA GLY A 493 11.37 -2.19 20.09
C GLY A 493 9.84 -2.00 20.02
N ALA A 494 9.21 -2.28 18.89
CA ALA A 494 7.76 -2.25 18.69
C ALA A 494 7.32 -3.38 17.75
N GLU A 495 7.74 -4.60 18.09
CA GLU A 495 7.40 -5.83 17.40
C GLU A 495 5.92 -6.21 17.63
N ARG A 496 5.37 -7.01 16.70
CA ARG A 496 4.01 -7.54 16.82
C ARG A 496 4.02 -9.06 16.74
N ARG A 497 3.10 -9.69 17.47
CA ARG A 497 2.85 -11.13 17.33
C ARG A 497 2.02 -11.38 16.07
N ILE A 498 2.39 -12.41 15.32
CA ILE A 498 1.52 -13.00 14.29
C ILE A 498 0.79 -14.16 14.95
N THR A 499 -0.54 -14.06 15.06
CA THR A 499 -1.38 -15.06 15.72
C THR A 499 -2.18 -15.84 14.68
N ASN A 500 -2.68 -17.02 15.05
CA ASN A 500 -3.45 -17.91 14.17
C ASN A 500 -2.66 -18.42 12.96
N VAL A 501 -1.36 -18.69 13.17
CA VAL A 501 -0.47 -19.28 12.16
C VAL A 501 -0.57 -20.80 12.25
N SER A 502 -1.06 -21.43 11.18
CA SER A 502 -1.07 -22.90 11.05
C SER A 502 0.36 -23.44 10.91
N ALA A 503 0.55 -24.72 11.21
CA ALA A 503 1.88 -25.33 11.08
C ALA A 503 2.34 -25.32 9.61
N GLY A 504 3.56 -24.85 9.37
CA GLY A 504 4.16 -24.82 8.04
C GLY A 504 4.50 -26.23 7.54
N ALA A 505 4.31 -26.48 6.24
CA ALA A 505 4.60 -27.77 5.63
C ALA A 505 5.81 -27.70 4.68
N ALA A 506 5.95 -26.60 3.94
CA ALA A 506 7.06 -26.34 3.04
C ALA A 506 8.21 -25.60 3.74
N ALA A 507 9.39 -25.63 3.13
CA ALA A 507 10.59 -24.99 3.69
C ALA A 507 10.50 -23.46 3.82
N THR A 508 9.59 -22.81 3.07
CA THR A 508 9.37 -21.36 3.09
C THR A 508 8.13 -20.94 3.88
N ASP A 509 7.45 -21.88 4.54
CA ASP A 509 6.32 -21.57 5.39
C ASP A 509 6.79 -21.03 6.75
N ALA A 510 5.98 -20.17 7.37
CA ALA A 510 6.24 -19.74 8.74
C ALA A 510 6.09 -20.92 9.71
N VAL A 511 7.02 -21.01 10.66
CA VAL A 511 6.96 -21.98 11.76
C VAL A 511 6.13 -21.40 12.90
N ASN A 512 5.16 -22.15 13.41
CA ASN A 512 4.40 -21.75 14.59
C ASN A 512 4.99 -22.35 15.89
N VAL A 513 4.47 -21.93 17.05
CA VAL A 513 4.99 -22.38 18.35
C VAL A 513 4.83 -23.89 18.54
N SER A 514 3.77 -24.53 18.02
CA SER A 514 3.56 -25.97 18.23
C SER A 514 4.60 -26.83 17.50
N GLN A 515 5.06 -26.42 16.32
CA GLN A 515 6.17 -27.08 15.63
C GLN A 515 7.49 -26.95 16.42
N LEU A 516 7.78 -25.76 16.95
CA LEU A 516 8.97 -25.54 17.77
C LEU A 516 8.93 -26.36 19.07
N THR A 517 7.80 -26.35 19.78
CA THR A 517 7.58 -27.18 20.95
C THR A 517 7.68 -28.68 20.61
N GLY A 518 7.22 -29.09 19.42
CA GLY A 518 7.41 -30.46 18.92
C GLY A 518 8.88 -30.87 18.84
N VAL A 519 9.75 -30.01 18.29
CA VAL A 519 11.21 -30.23 18.24
C VAL A 519 11.81 -30.27 19.65
N GLN A 520 11.44 -29.35 20.53
CA GLN A 520 11.93 -29.32 21.91
C GLN A 520 11.54 -30.58 22.69
N ASN A 521 10.31 -31.07 22.51
CA ASN A 521 9.83 -32.30 23.14
C ASN A 521 10.55 -33.53 22.60
N GLN A 522 10.85 -33.58 21.30
CA GLN A 522 11.67 -34.64 20.72
C GLN A 522 13.08 -34.65 21.33
N PHE A 523 13.70 -33.46 21.48
CA PHE A 523 15.00 -33.32 22.13
C PHE A 523 14.98 -33.80 23.58
N ALA A 524 14.00 -33.34 24.38
CA ALA A 524 13.82 -33.79 25.76
C ALA A 524 13.52 -35.29 25.86
N GLY A 525 12.84 -35.88 24.87
CA GLY A 525 12.60 -37.32 24.81
C GLY A 525 13.88 -38.15 24.60
N VAL A 526 14.83 -37.63 23.81
CA VAL A 526 16.09 -38.35 23.50
C VAL A 526 17.10 -38.26 24.64
N ILE A 527 17.30 -37.06 25.19
CA ILE A 527 18.32 -36.82 26.22
C ILE A 527 17.73 -36.67 27.63
N GLY A 528 16.47 -37.02 27.85
CA GLY A 528 15.76 -36.81 29.13
C GLY A 528 15.45 -35.33 29.42
N GLY A 529 14.74 -35.07 30.53
CA GLY A 529 14.37 -33.72 30.98
C GLY A 529 12.95 -33.32 30.58
N THR A 530 12.62 -32.05 30.77
CA THR A 530 11.28 -31.49 30.49
C THR A 530 11.38 -30.12 29.83
N VAL A 531 10.53 -29.88 28.84
CA VAL A 531 10.29 -28.54 28.28
C VAL A 531 9.20 -27.87 29.10
N ASN A 532 9.52 -26.74 29.70
CA ASN A 532 8.58 -25.97 30.52
C ASN A 532 7.61 -25.18 29.62
N PRO A 533 6.43 -24.78 30.13
CA PRO A 533 5.45 -24.00 29.35
C PRO A 533 5.96 -22.66 28.81
N ASP A 534 7.02 -22.11 29.40
CA ASP A 534 7.71 -20.89 28.95
C ASP A 534 8.76 -21.15 27.84
N GLY A 535 8.88 -22.40 27.39
CA GLY A 535 9.83 -22.84 26.37
C GLY A 535 11.24 -23.10 26.88
N THR A 536 11.52 -22.94 28.18
CA THR A 536 12.81 -23.29 28.78
C THR A 536 12.97 -24.80 28.93
N TYR A 537 14.20 -25.30 28.84
CA TYR A 537 14.51 -26.72 29.02
C TYR A 537 15.11 -26.97 30.41
N THR A 538 14.52 -27.90 31.15
CA THR A 538 15.09 -28.42 32.40
C THR A 538 15.72 -29.78 32.11
N GLY A 539 17.04 -29.86 32.30
CA GLY A 539 17.82 -31.08 32.06
C GLY A 539 17.42 -32.23 32.99
N PRO A 540 17.67 -33.49 32.58
CA PRO A 540 17.43 -34.65 33.43
C PRO A 540 18.43 -34.75 34.57
N THR A 541 18.07 -35.55 35.57
CA THR A 541 19.02 -36.09 36.54
C THR A 541 19.23 -37.57 36.25
N TYR A 542 20.44 -37.95 35.87
CA TYR A 542 20.86 -39.32 35.64
C TYR A 542 21.32 -39.94 36.97
N ALA A 543 20.66 -41.01 37.40
CA ALA A 543 21.15 -41.83 38.50
C ALA A 543 22.33 -42.69 38.02
N THR A 544 23.46 -42.64 38.71
CA THR A 544 24.67 -43.42 38.38
C THR A 544 25.04 -44.38 39.51
N THR A 545 25.96 -45.30 39.24
CA THR A 545 26.41 -46.32 40.22
C THR A 545 26.99 -45.70 41.48
N GLY A 546 26.70 -46.29 42.65
CA GLY A 546 27.21 -45.81 43.94
C GLY A 546 26.38 -44.70 44.59
N GLY A 547 25.14 -44.47 44.13
CA GLY A 547 24.24 -43.45 44.70
C GLY A 547 24.56 -42.02 44.27
N THR A 548 25.43 -41.84 43.28
CA THR A 548 25.77 -40.54 42.68
C THR A 548 24.75 -40.18 41.59
N THR A 549 24.67 -38.90 41.25
CA THR A 549 23.83 -38.40 40.15
C THR A 549 24.62 -37.44 39.27
N ALA A 550 24.20 -37.29 38.02
CA ALA A 550 24.74 -36.31 37.08
C ALA A 550 23.60 -35.58 36.36
N THR A 551 23.79 -34.31 36.04
CA THR A 551 22.80 -33.47 35.34
C THR A 551 23.09 -33.34 33.84
N THR A 552 24.14 -34.01 33.35
CA THR A 552 24.51 -34.09 31.94
C THR A 552 24.82 -35.53 31.56
N VAL A 553 24.64 -35.87 30.28
CA VAL A 553 25.04 -37.18 29.74
C VAL A 553 26.53 -37.44 29.97
N GLN A 554 27.37 -36.42 29.73
CA GLN A 554 28.81 -36.52 29.93
C GLN A 554 29.15 -36.86 31.39
N GLY A 555 28.57 -36.12 32.35
CA GLY A 555 28.80 -36.39 33.77
C GLY A 555 28.33 -37.78 34.19
N ALA A 556 27.26 -38.29 33.58
CA ALA A 556 26.80 -39.65 33.85
C ALA A 556 27.82 -40.70 33.35
N PHE A 557 28.36 -40.51 32.13
CA PHE A 557 29.41 -41.37 31.59
C PHE A 557 30.70 -41.30 32.40
N ASP A 558 31.09 -40.12 32.87
CA ASP A 558 32.29 -39.94 33.71
C ASP A 558 32.15 -40.69 35.05
N ASN A 559 30.96 -40.63 35.67
CA ASN A 559 30.65 -41.38 36.90
C ASN A 559 30.74 -42.90 36.67
N TYR A 560 30.16 -43.42 35.59
CA TYR A 560 30.26 -44.85 35.26
C TYR A 560 31.71 -45.27 34.95
N ASN A 561 32.45 -44.47 34.20
CA ASN A 561 33.86 -44.74 33.90
C ASN A 561 34.72 -44.80 35.16
N THR A 562 34.47 -43.89 36.11
CA THR A 562 35.12 -43.91 37.43
C THR A 562 34.77 -45.17 38.22
N ALA A 563 33.50 -45.57 38.24
CA ALA A 563 33.06 -46.78 38.92
C ALA A 563 33.72 -48.04 38.34
N ILE A 564 33.78 -48.16 37.01
CA ILE A 564 34.47 -49.26 36.31
C ILE A 564 35.96 -49.29 36.68
N THR A 565 36.61 -48.12 36.66
CA THR A 565 38.04 -48.00 37.02
C THR A 565 38.28 -48.46 38.46
N ASN A 566 37.42 -48.07 39.40
CA ASN A 566 37.52 -48.48 40.80
C ASN A 566 37.29 -49.99 40.99
N THR A 567 36.29 -50.57 40.33
CA THR A 567 36.05 -52.02 40.37
C THR A 567 37.24 -52.80 39.82
N ALA A 568 37.82 -52.34 38.69
CA ALA A 568 39.03 -52.93 38.13
C ALA A 568 40.21 -52.83 39.10
N ALA A 569 40.36 -51.72 39.82
CA ALA A 569 41.42 -51.57 40.82
C ALA A 569 41.26 -52.55 41.99
N VAL A 570 40.05 -52.77 42.50
CA VAL A 570 39.78 -53.72 43.61
C VAL A 570 39.96 -55.17 43.17
N ALA A 571 39.43 -55.55 42.01
CA ALA A 571 39.52 -56.92 41.50
C ALA A 571 40.98 -57.39 41.29
N ASN A 572 41.91 -56.46 41.06
CA ASN A 572 43.31 -56.75 40.77
C ASN A 572 44.25 -56.76 41.99
N ARG A 573 43.77 -56.67 43.24
CA ARG A 573 44.62 -56.46 44.43
C ARG A 573 45.34 -57.69 45.01
N GLY A 574 44.91 -58.92 44.71
CA GLY A 574 45.48 -60.14 45.32
C GLY A 574 45.24 -60.24 46.84
N PHE A 575 45.87 -61.21 47.51
CA PHE A 575 45.89 -61.33 48.98
C PHE A 575 47.32 -61.50 49.52
N ASP A 576 47.58 -60.92 50.68
CA ASP A 576 48.90 -60.94 51.30
C ASP A 576 49.11 -62.20 52.16
N VAL A 577 50.30 -62.79 52.07
CA VAL A 577 50.72 -63.96 52.85
C VAL A 577 52.02 -63.65 53.58
N THR A 578 52.11 -64.07 54.84
CA THR A 578 53.37 -64.07 55.61
C THR A 578 53.41 -65.27 56.56
N THR A 579 54.59 -65.57 57.09
CA THR A 579 54.84 -66.61 58.09
C THR A 579 55.44 -65.98 59.34
N ALA A 580 55.02 -66.45 60.52
CA ALA A 580 55.47 -65.93 61.82
C ALA A 580 55.72 -67.07 62.81
N GLN A 581 56.65 -66.86 63.76
CA GLN A 581 56.99 -67.83 64.80
C GLN A 581 56.36 -67.47 66.14
N THR A 582 55.91 -68.47 66.89
CA THR A 582 55.61 -68.41 68.33
C THR A 582 56.24 -69.62 69.05
N GLY A 583 56.75 -69.43 70.27
CA GLY A 583 57.41 -70.50 71.04
C GLY A 583 58.69 -71.04 70.37
N THR A 584 58.86 -72.37 70.38
CA THR A 584 60.05 -73.09 69.89
C THR A 584 59.99 -73.48 68.41
N GLY A 585 58.98 -73.05 67.65
CA GLY A 585 58.87 -73.34 66.21
C GLY A 585 59.99 -72.71 65.39
N THR A 586 60.29 -73.25 64.20
CA THR A 586 61.31 -72.69 63.30
C THR A 586 60.63 -72.03 62.10
N VAL A 587 60.90 -70.75 61.85
CA VAL A 587 60.44 -70.04 60.64
C VAL A 587 61.63 -69.45 59.89
N THR A 588 61.63 -69.56 58.57
CA THR A 588 62.60 -68.90 57.68
C THR A 588 61.85 -68.13 56.62
N GLY A 589 62.09 -66.81 56.54
CA GLY A 589 61.32 -65.88 55.70
C GLY A 589 60.06 -65.38 56.41
N THR A 590 59.89 -64.05 56.51
CA THR A 590 58.75 -63.38 57.18
C THR A 590 58.22 -62.17 56.38
N ALA A 591 58.74 -61.96 55.17
CA ALA A 591 58.28 -60.88 54.31
C ALA A 591 56.85 -61.14 53.82
N ILE A 592 56.04 -60.10 53.77
CA ILE A 592 54.71 -60.17 53.17
C ILE A 592 54.88 -60.32 51.66
N ALA A 593 54.26 -61.34 51.08
CA ALA A 593 54.15 -61.54 49.64
C ALA A 593 52.69 -61.39 49.23
N ASN A 594 52.42 -60.50 48.26
CA ASN A 594 51.10 -60.39 47.64
C ASN A 594 50.94 -61.49 46.60
N VAL A 595 49.96 -62.37 46.80
CA VAL A 595 49.54 -63.37 45.83
C VAL A 595 48.56 -62.70 44.88
N ALA A 596 49.08 -62.25 43.73
CA ALA A 596 48.27 -61.61 42.69
C ALA A 596 47.10 -62.53 42.23
N PRO A 597 45.99 -61.98 41.73
CA PRO A 597 44.88 -62.79 41.22
C PRO A 597 45.37 -63.78 40.15
N GLY A 598 45.08 -65.07 40.34
CA GLY A 598 45.53 -66.16 39.47
C GLY A 598 46.92 -66.76 39.80
N ALA A 599 47.69 -66.16 40.71
CA ALA A 599 48.94 -66.73 41.19
C ALA A 599 48.70 -67.89 42.18
N ARG A 600 49.63 -68.87 42.21
CA ARG A 600 49.54 -70.05 43.10
C ARG A 600 50.44 -69.87 44.32
N GLN A 601 49.87 -69.97 45.52
CA GLN A 601 50.61 -70.19 46.76
C GLN A 601 50.73 -71.69 47.02
N THR A 602 51.94 -72.18 47.30
CA THR A 602 52.19 -73.60 47.62
C THR A 602 52.64 -73.71 49.08
N ILE A 603 52.01 -74.60 49.85
CA ILE A 603 52.40 -74.92 51.24
C ILE A 603 52.90 -76.35 51.25
N THR A 604 54.16 -76.55 51.64
CA THR A 604 54.84 -77.85 51.56
C THR A 604 54.98 -78.46 52.95
N ALA A 605 54.59 -79.73 53.07
CA ALA A 605 54.77 -80.54 54.27
C ALA A 605 56.25 -80.89 54.51
N GLY A 606 56.72 -80.78 55.75
CA GLY A 606 58.00 -81.36 56.18
C GLY A 606 57.82 -82.78 56.75
N ASN A 607 58.91 -83.45 57.14
CA ASN A 607 58.86 -84.86 57.56
C ASN A 607 57.89 -85.15 58.72
N ASN A 608 57.76 -84.22 59.67
CA ASN A 608 56.94 -84.38 60.88
C ASN A 608 55.57 -83.68 60.82
N ILE A 609 55.24 -83.03 59.70
CA ILE A 609 53.98 -82.29 59.52
C ILE A 609 53.25 -82.85 58.30
N ALA A 610 52.04 -83.36 58.50
CA ALA A 610 51.17 -83.76 57.40
C ALA A 610 50.30 -82.56 56.99
N ILE A 611 50.21 -82.31 55.68
CA ILE A 611 49.30 -81.32 55.10
C ILE A 611 48.37 -82.04 54.14
N ALA A 612 47.06 -81.93 54.37
CA ALA A 612 46.02 -82.47 53.50
C ALA A 612 45.13 -81.34 52.99
N GLN A 613 44.87 -81.31 51.69
CA GLN A 613 43.99 -80.34 51.07
C GLN A 613 42.70 -81.03 50.59
N ASN A 614 41.55 -80.47 50.94
CA ASN A 614 40.26 -80.86 50.39
C ASN A 614 39.52 -79.60 49.91
N GLY A 615 39.60 -79.31 48.62
CA GLY A 615 39.11 -78.04 48.07
C GLY A 615 39.89 -76.84 48.63
N THR A 616 39.19 -75.90 49.26
CA THR A 616 39.79 -74.71 49.88
C THR A 616 40.33 -74.96 51.30
N ASP A 617 39.98 -76.08 51.92
CA ASP A 617 40.35 -76.37 53.29
C ASP A 617 41.71 -77.07 53.34
N LEU A 618 42.62 -76.52 54.14
CA LEU A 618 43.93 -77.08 54.43
C LEU A 618 43.94 -77.57 55.88
N THR A 619 44.15 -78.88 56.06
CA THR A 619 44.36 -79.47 57.38
C THR A 619 45.86 -79.67 57.59
N ILE A 620 46.40 -79.08 58.67
CA ILE A 620 47.80 -79.25 59.09
C ILE A 620 47.80 -80.06 60.38
N ALA A 621 48.44 -81.22 60.38
CA ALA A 621 48.50 -82.14 61.50
C ALA A 621 49.95 -82.62 61.73
N THR A 622 50.24 -83.13 62.92
CA THR A 622 51.51 -83.85 63.17
C THR A 622 51.48 -85.20 62.48
N ASN A 623 52.59 -85.58 61.84
CA ASN A 623 52.73 -86.91 61.25
C ASN A 623 52.75 -87.96 62.37
N PRO A 624 51.93 -89.02 62.33
CA PRO A 624 51.91 -90.05 63.37
C PRO A 624 53.27 -90.77 63.54
N ASN A 625 54.06 -90.84 62.47
CA ASN A 625 55.42 -91.39 62.51
C ASN A 625 56.43 -90.23 62.54
N LEU A 626 56.90 -89.90 63.75
CA LEU A 626 57.88 -88.84 63.93
C LEU A 626 59.29 -89.33 63.59
N VAL A 627 59.96 -88.60 62.69
CA VAL A 627 61.38 -88.77 62.39
C VAL A 627 62.14 -87.71 63.18
N ALA A 628 62.89 -88.14 64.20
CA ALA A 628 63.68 -87.27 65.06
C ALA A 628 65.03 -87.91 65.40
N ASP A 629 66.10 -87.11 65.41
CA ASP A 629 67.45 -87.58 65.79
C ASP A 629 67.56 -87.91 67.28
N SER A 630 66.72 -87.28 68.11
CA SER A 630 66.56 -87.62 69.52
C SER A 630 65.13 -87.35 69.98
N LEU A 631 64.65 -88.18 70.90
CA LEU A 631 63.40 -87.92 71.62
C LEU A 631 63.70 -87.84 73.11
N THR A 632 63.43 -86.68 73.68
CA THR A 632 63.56 -86.42 75.12
C THR A 632 62.17 -86.22 75.71
N THR A 633 61.71 -87.18 76.51
CA THR A 633 60.44 -87.06 77.26
C THR A 633 60.76 -87.00 78.75
N GLY A 634 60.86 -85.79 79.29
CA GLY A 634 61.31 -85.57 80.66
C GLY A 634 62.77 -85.97 80.85
N GLY A 635 63.02 -87.10 81.52
CA GLY A 635 64.36 -87.62 81.84
C GLY A 635 64.83 -88.83 81.03
N THR A 636 64.01 -89.36 80.13
CA THR A 636 64.39 -90.47 79.24
C THR A 636 64.86 -89.93 77.91
N VAL A 637 66.02 -90.39 77.46
CA VAL A 637 66.58 -90.05 76.15
C VAL A 637 66.63 -91.31 75.29
N ILE A 638 65.95 -91.25 74.15
CA ILE A 638 66.12 -92.20 73.05
C ILE A 638 66.88 -91.47 71.96
N ASN A 639 68.11 -91.89 71.74
CA ASN A 639 68.96 -91.36 70.67
C ASN A 639 69.82 -92.49 70.09
N THR A 640 70.75 -92.12 69.23
CA THR A 640 71.69 -93.05 68.57
C THR A 640 72.59 -93.83 69.54
N ALA A 641 72.72 -93.41 70.81
CA ALA A 641 73.49 -94.11 71.84
C ALA A 641 72.68 -95.21 72.57
N GLY A 642 71.38 -95.35 72.29
CA GLY A 642 70.51 -96.39 72.86
C GLY A 642 69.51 -95.85 73.88
N PHE A 643 68.93 -96.75 74.68
CA PHE A 643 68.00 -96.37 75.74
C PHE A 643 68.78 -96.04 77.01
N THR A 644 68.61 -94.80 77.50
CA THR A 644 69.17 -94.35 78.77
C THR A 644 68.07 -93.91 79.71
N ASN A 645 68.02 -94.55 80.88
CA ASN A 645 67.13 -94.16 81.97
C ASN A 645 67.86 -94.34 83.31
N GLY A 646 68.43 -93.25 83.82
CA GLY A 646 69.26 -93.28 85.02
C GLY A 646 70.48 -94.19 84.87
N ALA A 647 70.66 -95.13 85.81
CA ALA A 647 71.82 -96.02 85.87
C ALA A 647 71.71 -97.28 84.97
N SER A 648 70.54 -97.53 84.36
CA SER A 648 70.32 -98.66 83.46
C SER A 648 70.58 -98.23 82.03
N THR A 649 71.53 -98.91 81.39
CA THR A 649 71.86 -98.68 79.99
C THR A 649 71.63 -99.95 79.20
N LEU A 650 70.77 -99.85 78.18
CA LEU A 650 70.64 -100.87 77.16
C LEU A 650 71.31 -100.32 75.91
N GLY A 651 72.58 -100.68 75.76
CA GLY A 651 73.45 -100.26 74.67
C GLY A 651 73.78 -101.42 73.74
N ALA A 652 74.65 -101.15 72.76
CA ALA A 652 75.07 -102.14 71.77
C ALA A 652 75.73 -103.40 72.36
N THR A 653 76.25 -103.33 73.60
CA THR A 653 76.95 -104.45 74.28
C THR A 653 76.06 -105.25 75.25
N GLY A 654 74.78 -104.89 75.38
CA GLY A 654 73.81 -105.56 76.24
C GLY A 654 73.29 -104.68 77.39
N LEU A 655 72.74 -105.33 78.41
CA LEU A 655 72.24 -104.65 79.61
C LEU A 655 73.36 -104.54 80.64
N THR A 656 73.76 -103.30 80.89
CA THR A 656 74.64 -102.94 82.00
C THR A 656 73.86 -102.21 83.07
N ILE A 657 73.84 -102.80 84.26
CA ILE A 657 73.40 -102.15 85.50
C ILE A 657 74.67 -101.87 86.30
N ALA A 658 75.03 -100.60 86.44
CA ALA A 658 76.24 -100.21 87.15
C ALA A 658 76.23 -100.73 88.60
N GLY A 659 77.22 -101.56 88.97
CA GLY A 659 77.36 -102.16 90.31
C GLY A 659 76.53 -103.42 90.57
N GLY A 660 75.77 -103.91 89.58
CA GLY A 660 74.92 -105.10 89.70
C GLY A 660 75.27 -106.20 88.71
N PRO A 661 74.48 -107.29 88.65
CA PRO A 661 74.62 -108.31 87.62
C PRO A 661 74.50 -107.66 86.24
N SER A 662 75.36 -108.08 85.31
CA SER A 662 75.30 -107.60 83.93
C SER A 662 75.12 -108.77 82.98
N VAL A 663 74.34 -108.51 81.93
CA VAL A 663 74.14 -109.42 80.81
C VAL A 663 74.73 -108.73 79.60
N THR A 664 75.99 -109.04 79.36
CA THR A 664 76.73 -108.49 78.23
C THR A 664 77.04 -109.59 77.23
N THR A 665 77.50 -109.20 76.04
CA THR A 665 77.99 -110.13 75.03
C THR A 665 79.18 -110.98 75.51
N ALA A 666 79.86 -110.60 76.60
CA ALA A 666 80.97 -111.37 77.20
C ALA A 666 80.49 -112.50 78.14
N GLY A 667 79.18 -112.62 78.37
CA GLY A 667 78.58 -113.62 79.26
C GLY A 667 77.91 -112.99 80.48
N ILE A 668 77.42 -113.86 81.36
CA ILE A 668 76.68 -113.47 82.55
C ILE A 668 77.68 -113.33 83.71
N ASN A 669 77.82 -112.10 84.21
CA ASN A 669 78.55 -111.85 85.45
C ASN A 669 77.54 -111.60 86.57
N ALA A 670 77.46 -112.54 87.52
CA ALA A 670 76.57 -112.44 88.67
C ALA A 670 77.05 -111.43 89.73
N GLY A 671 78.23 -110.84 89.58
CA GLY A 671 78.75 -109.80 90.47
C GLY A 671 79.00 -110.31 91.89
N ASN A 672 79.63 -111.49 92.03
CA ASN A 672 79.89 -112.18 93.30
C ASN A 672 78.64 -112.53 94.13
N GLN A 673 77.46 -112.53 93.52
CA GLN A 673 76.24 -112.97 94.19
C GLN A 673 76.01 -114.47 94.00
N VAL A 674 75.32 -115.10 94.97
CA VAL A 674 74.97 -116.52 94.94
C VAL A 674 74.09 -116.80 93.72
N ILE A 675 74.48 -117.76 92.89
CA ILE A 675 73.63 -118.28 91.81
C ILE A 675 72.85 -119.47 92.37
N ALA A 676 71.62 -119.21 92.83
CA ALA A 676 70.70 -120.26 93.27
C ALA A 676 70.02 -120.94 92.07
N ASN A 677 69.55 -122.19 92.25
CA ASN A 677 68.80 -122.99 91.27
C ASN A 677 69.61 -123.55 90.08
N VAL A 678 70.86 -123.98 90.32
CA VAL A 678 71.65 -124.70 89.32
C VAL A 678 71.34 -126.21 89.38
N ALA A 679 70.79 -126.76 88.30
CA ALA A 679 70.47 -128.18 88.16
C ALA A 679 71.74 -129.05 88.11
N ALA A 680 71.62 -130.37 88.37
CA ALA A 680 72.76 -131.29 88.31
C ALA A 680 73.36 -131.32 86.90
N GLY A 681 74.68 -131.19 86.80
CA GLY A 681 75.36 -131.12 85.51
C GLY A 681 75.28 -132.46 84.78
N VAL A 682 74.78 -132.43 83.55
CA VAL A 682 74.66 -133.62 82.69
C VAL A 682 75.76 -133.61 81.62
N ALA A 683 76.05 -132.43 81.05
CA ALA A 683 77.17 -132.24 80.13
C ALA A 683 78.45 -131.88 80.87
N THR A 684 79.62 -132.19 80.29
CA THR A 684 80.94 -131.91 80.90
C THR A 684 81.23 -130.42 81.11
N THR A 685 80.42 -129.54 80.53
CA THR A 685 80.53 -128.08 80.63
C THR A 685 79.47 -127.47 81.55
N ASP A 686 78.56 -128.27 82.10
CA ASP A 686 77.60 -127.82 83.09
C ASP A 686 78.30 -127.63 84.44
N ALA A 687 77.77 -126.74 85.27
CA ALA A 687 78.25 -126.60 86.64
C ALA A 687 77.80 -127.81 87.49
N VAL A 688 78.75 -128.49 88.15
CA VAL A 688 78.45 -129.61 89.07
C VAL A 688 77.87 -129.09 90.40
N ASN A 689 76.81 -129.75 90.89
CA ASN A 689 76.20 -129.42 92.18
C ASN A 689 76.65 -130.41 93.29
N LEU A 690 76.46 -130.04 94.57
CA LEU A 690 76.98 -130.77 95.74
C LEU A 690 76.50 -132.23 95.83
N GLY A 691 75.30 -132.53 95.31
CA GLY A 691 74.74 -133.88 95.30
C GLY A 691 75.56 -134.88 94.47
N GLN A 692 76.27 -134.40 93.45
CA GLN A 692 77.08 -135.26 92.56
C GLN A 692 78.42 -135.70 93.19
N LEU A 693 78.89 -135.08 94.27
CA LEU A 693 80.20 -135.38 94.90
C LEU A 693 80.11 -136.45 96.01
N GLN A 694 78.92 -136.63 96.62
CA GLN A 694 78.76 -137.50 97.79
C GLN A 694 78.70 -139.01 97.45
N ALA A 695 78.57 -139.41 96.18
CA ALA A 695 78.34 -140.80 95.75
C ALA A 695 79.59 -141.73 95.69
N ILE A 696 80.80 -141.27 96.02
CA ILE A 696 82.07 -142.01 95.82
C ILE A 696 82.61 -142.73 97.09
N GLY A 697 82.01 -142.54 98.27
CA GLY A 697 82.61 -142.95 99.56
C GLY A 697 82.46 -144.40 100.08
N ALA A 698 81.70 -145.31 99.43
CA ALA A 698 81.27 -146.58 100.06
C ALA A 698 82.06 -147.88 99.67
N VAL A 699 83.18 -147.79 98.95
CA VAL A 699 83.83 -148.96 98.28
C VAL A 699 85.12 -149.47 98.97
N ALA A 700 85.63 -148.85 100.06
CA ALA A 700 87.02 -149.06 100.49
C ALA A 700 87.34 -150.12 101.60
N ASP A 701 86.39 -150.89 102.14
CA ASP A 701 86.59 -151.63 103.41
C ASP A 701 86.79 -153.19 103.36
N ASN A 702 87.03 -153.89 102.23
CA ASN A 702 87.05 -155.39 102.26
C ASN A 702 87.92 -156.17 101.20
N SER A 703 89.26 -156.40 101.37
CA SER A 703 90.03 -157.34 100.48
C SER A 703 91.37 -158.01 100.95
N VAL A 704 91.39 -158.72 102.11
CA VAL A 704 92.16 -159.99 102.40
C VAL A 704 93.67 -160.02 102.85
N GLN A 705 94.08 -161.18 103.44
CA GLN A 705 94.89 -161.48 104.66
C GLN A 705 95.93 -162.65 104.50
N TYR A 706 96.83 -162.90 105.48
CA TYR A 706 97.97 -163.89 105.48
C TYR A 706 97.75 -165.17 106.32
N ASP A 707 98.40 -166.31 105.97
CA ASP A 707 98.08 -167.66 106.50
C ASP A 707 99.00 -168.27 107.58
N ASP A 708 100.05 -167.59 108.05
CA ASP A 708 100.77 -168.07 109.24
C ASP A 708 101.33 -166.94 110.13
N ALA A 709 101.67 -167.30 111.37
CA ALA A 709 102.22 -166.38 112.37
C ALA A 709 103.62 -165.84 112.01
N ALA A 710 104.25 -166.34 110.94
CA ALA A 710 105.52 -165.86 110.40
C ALA A 710 105.37 -165.04 109.09
N LYS A 711 104.16 -164.91 108.53
CA LYS A 711 103.83 -164.18 107.29
C LYS A 711 104.66 -164.61 106.07
N THR A 712 104.82 -165.91 105.86
CA THR A 712 105.61 -166.44 104.72
C THR A 712 104.78 -167.17 103.66
N ARG A 713 103.45 -167.17 103.79
CA ARG A 713 102.52 -167.74 102.81
C ARG A 713 101.18 -166.97 102.78
N THR A 714 100.65 -166.76 101.58
CA THR A 714 99.35 -166.12 101.31
C THR A 714 98.58 -167.01 100.34
N THR A 715 97.41 -167.51 100.75
CA THR A 715 96.47 -168.20 99.86
C THR A 715 95.42 -167.19 99.40
N LEU A 716 95.39 -166.84 98.11
CA LEU A 716 94.27 -166.09 97.54
C LEU A 716 93.20 -167.06 97.06
N ALA A 717 92.05 -167.04 97.73
CA ALA A 717 90.82 -167.62 97.21
C ALA A 717 90.34 -166.77 96.02
N GLY A 718 90.53 -167.27 94.80
CA GLY A 718 89.96 -166.70 93.58
C GLY A 718 89.06 -167.71 92.90
N VAL A 719 87.84 -167.30 92.52
CA VAL A 719 86.86 -168.15 91.83
C VAL A 719 86.48 -167.51 90.50
N ALA A 720 86.46 -168.36 89.48
CA ALA A 720 86.27 -168.06 88.09
C ALA A 720 84.80 -167.85 87.69
N SER A 721 84.64 -167.01 86.65
CA SER A 721 83.81 -167.16 85.44
C SER A 721 82.28 -167.29 85.53
N THR A 722 81.56 -166.53 84.68
CA THR A 722 80.21 -166.91 84.17
C THR A 722 79.75 -166.28 82.81
N ASP A 723 80.60 -165.92 81.84
CA ASP A 723 80.11 -165.64 80.45
C ASP A 723 80.87 -166.27 79.25
N GLY A 724 81.72 -167.28 79.46
CA GLY A 724 81.79 -168.45 78.55
C GLY A 724 82.66 -168.42 77.27
N GLY A 725 83.71 -169.28 77.27
CA GLY A 725 84.37 -169.92 76.10
C GLY A 725 85.54 -169.12 75.46
N VAL A 726 86.79 -169.59 75.32
CA VAL A 726 87.38 -170.93 75.23
C VAL A 726 88.77 -171.00 75.93
N THR A 727 89.10 -172.22 76.32
CA THR A 727 90.19 -172.87 77.09
C THR A 727 91.68 -172.60 76.81
N GLY A 728 92.48 -172.87 77.87
CA GLY A 728 93.82 -173.52 77.84
C GLY A 728 94.99 -172.54 78.00
N GLY A 729 95.82 -172.55 79.05
CA GLY A 729 96.40 -173.68 79.77
C GLY A 729 97.69 -174.13 79.06
N THR A 730 98.87 -173.82 79.61
CA THR A 730 99.98 -174.74 79.94
C THR A 730 101.36 -174.09 80.07
N ASP A 731 102.12 -174.68 81.00
CA ASP A 731 103.55 -174.58 81.27
C ASP A 731 104.47 -175.05 80.11
N TRP A 732 105.70 -174.51 80.16
CA TRP A 732 107.00 -175.12 79.79
C TRP A 732 107.39 -175.49 78.32
N CYS A 733 108.49 -174.84 77.89
CA CYS A 733 109.71 -175.32 77.18
C CYS A 733 109.80 -175.60 75.64
N CYS A 734 110.76 -174.86 75.02
CA CYS A 734 111.78 -175.20 74.00
C CYS A 734 111.56 -175.13 72.45
N CYS A 735 112.54 -174.47 71.79
CA CYS A 735 113.07 -174.52 70.40
C CYS A 735 112.41 -173.81 69.17
N ARG A 736 113.07 -172.69 68.77
CA ARG A 736 113.86 -172.46 67.52
C ARG A 736 113.19 -172.10 66.15
N GLN A 737 113.71 -170.99 65.57
CA GLN A 737 113.87 -170.59 64.14
C GLN A 737 112.60 -170.31 63.30
N LEU A 738 112.52 -169.34 62.38
CA LEU A 738 113.42 -168.41 61.65
C LEU A 738 112.61 -167.10 61.46
N GLY A 739 113.21 -165.90 61.39
CA GLY A 739 114.06 -165.42 60.30
C GLY A 739 113.20 -165.13 59.05
N ALA A 740 113.24 -164.00 58.34
CA ALA A 740 114.19 -162.89 58.18
C ALA A 740 113.37 -161.65 57.74
N VAL A 741 113.78 -160.38 57.85
CA VAL A 741 115.10 -159.72 57.92
C VAL A 741 115.05 -158.65 59.01
#